data_AF-A0A6J3B4U7-F1
#
_entry.id   AF-A0A6J3B4U7-F1
#
_cell.length_a   1.000
_cell.length_b   1.000
_cell.length_c   1.000
_cell.angle_alpha   90.00
_cell.angle_beta   90.00
_cell.angle_gamma   90.00
#
_symmetry.space_group_name_H-M   'P 1'
#
loop_
_entity.id
_entity.type
_entity.pdbx_description
1 polymer ?
#
loop_
_entity_poly.entity_id
_entity_poly.type
_entity_poly.pdbx_seq_one_letter_code
_entity_poly.pdbx_strand_id
1 'polypeptide(L)'
;MMEQPHFSYQIIQRVNSGDFREFFMCNFSPIKVDDNVTRHLDKVLKRRDWDMLILHYLGLDHIGHISGPSSPLIGHKLSEMDGVLMKVHTSLLSEERETLVPNLLVLCADHGMAETGGHGASSPEEVNTPLVLISSAFGRKHGDIRHPKHVQQTDLAATLSIGLGLPIPENSVGSLLFPVVEGKPMREQLRFLHLNTVQLSKLLQENVPSYKKDPGFEQFKVSERLHGNWIRLYLEESSSEVLFNLGSKLRRQYLDALRTLSLSLSRQMAQYDVYSMVVGTVVVLEVLTLLLLSVPQALSSKAELDVPLLSPVFSLLFYLVLLVLSALHVIVCTSAGSQCYLCSLSWPAAGGVMVLISTLLCAVTSALAKTLARGKLLSQTPARSSSRRSELDLLILLGTVGHVLSLGASSFIEEEHQTWYFLVNTLCLALCREVCRSCFLGDDCGPQHGLHAEEEPEGATPALQAKRAGCSVLELDTVSKGPSPVEVPSGCERWMVLASPWLVLTCCRLLRSLNQTGVQWAHRPDLGHWLTSSDHKAELSVLAALSLIMIFALVQRRCSPASKVAMAFGLLGVYCYRAAIGNVLFPWQQDNKDISKGITEARFVYVFVLGILFTGTKDLLKSQVIPTDSAARTLGLWEVYSGLVLLAALLFRPHNLPVLVLSLLVQAILTTFVWRPLRHDAAEITVMHYWFGQAFFYFQGNSNSITTVDISAGFVGLDTYMEIPAVFLTAFATYAGPVLWASHLVNFLSSETNSSSALSHACFCYALVCSFPVSAYIILVTSLRYHLFIWSVFSPKLLYEGMHLLVTAAVCVFFTAMDRTNTKS
;
A
#
# COMPACT_ATOMS: atom_id res chain seq x y z
N MET A 1 3.29 15.14 11.11
CA MET A 1 4.24 15.79 10.18
C MET A 1 3.71 15.51 8.78
N MET A 2 3.17 16.53 8.11
CA MET A 2 2.77 16.41 6.71
C MET A 2 4.05 16.43 5.87
N GLU A 3 4.44 15.29 5.29
CA GLU A 3 5.44 15.27 4.24
C GLU A 3 4.81 15.81 2.96
N GLN A 4 5.35 16.92 2.48
CA GLN A 4 5.00 17.48 1.19
C GLN A 4 5.41 16.50 0.07
N PRO A 5 4.70 16.49 -1.07
CA PRO A 5 5.03 15.60 -2.17
C PRO A 5 6.46 15.87 -2.66
N HIS A 6 7.21 14.82 -3.00
CA HIS A 6 8.45 14.93 -3.78
C HIS A 6 8.15 15.52 -5.16
N PHE A 7 8.01 16.83 -5.20
CA PHE A 7 8.30 17.61 -6.38
C PHE A 7 9.80 17.89 -6.32
N SER A 8 10.54 17.47 -7.34
CA SER A 8 11.94 17.83 -7.54
C SER A 8 12.03 19.33 -7.81
N TYR A 9 12.06 20.14 -6.74
CA TYR A 9 12.17 21.59 -6.84
C TYR A 9 13.63 22.01 -6.86
N GLN A 10 14.05 22.69 -7.92
CA GLN A 10 15.26 23.52 -7.85
C GLN A 10 14.89 24.88 -7.28
N ILE A 11 15.58 25.28 -6.22
CA ILE A 11 15.25 26.51 -5.49
C ILE A 11 16.50 27.38 -5.43
N ILE A 12 16.37 28.62 -5.91
CA ILE A 12 17.19 29.74 -5.48
C ILE A 12 16.31 30.58 -4.57
N GLN A 13 16.51 30.47 -3.27
CA GLN A 13 15.75 31.25 -2.29
C GLN A 13 16.58 32.44 -1.83
N ARG A 14 15.98 33.64 -1.90
CA ARG A 14 16.52 34.86 -1.29
C ARG A 14 15.62 35.26 -0.14
N VAL A 15 16.22 35.57 1.00
CA VAL A 15 15.51 36.06 2.18
C VAL A 15 16.04 37.46 2.50
N ASN A 16 15.14 38.45 2.51
CA ASN A 16 15.36 39.80 3.04
C ASN A 16 14.27 40.11 4.06
N SER A 17 14.58 40.98 5.01
CA SER A 17 13.64 41.57 5.99
C SER A 17 12.34 42.08 5.33
N GLY A 18 11.32 41.20 5.24
CA GLY A 18 9.94 41.51 4.90
C GLY A 18 9.41 41.09 3.53
N ASP A 19 10.19 40.49 2.62
CA ASP A 19 9.68 40.06 1.30
C ASP A 19 10.20 38.65 0.91
N PHE A 20 9.28 37.70 0.74
CA PHE A 20 9.56 36.31 0.33
C PHE A 20 9.35 36.18 -1.19
N ARG A 21 10.36 35.71 -1.93
CA ARG A 21 10.20 35.41 -3.38
C ARG A 21 10.80 34.05 -3.72
N GLU A 22 9.94 33.10 -4.06
CA GLU A 22 10.27 31.77 -4.58
C GLU A 22 10.18 31.75 -6.10
N PHE A 23 11.09 31.05 -6.76
CA PHE A 23 11.03 30.76 -8.20
C PHE A 23 10.98 29.24 -8.40
N PHE A 24 9.86 28.73 -8.92
CA PHE A 24 9.63 27.31 -9.22
C PHE A 24 9.72 27.03 -10.72
N MET A 25 10.49 26.02 -11.16
CA MET A 25 10.37 25.45 -12.53
C MET A 25 10.91 24.02 -12.64
N CYS A 26 10.22 23.17 -13.41
CA CYS A 26 10.61 21.80 -13.77
C CYS A 26 11.34 21.76 -15.13
N ASN A 27 12.43 20.98 -15.28
CA ASN A 27 13.05 20.67 -16.59
C ASN A 27 13.67 19.26 -16.66
N PHE A 28 13.50 18.58 -17.80
CA PHE A 28 13.74 17.15 -18.02
C PHE A 28 15.03 16.83 -18.82
N SER A 29 16.22 17.10 -18.28
CA SER A 29 17.44 16.48 -18.84
C SER A 29 18.55 16.34 -17.79
N PRO A 30 19.08 15.13 -17.51
CA PRO A 30 19.96 14.84 -16.36
C PRO A 30 21.26 15.66 -16.34
N ILE A 31 21.75 16.12 -17.49
CA ILE A 31 22.96 16.98 -17.60
C ILE A 31 22.61 18.47 -17.45
N LYS A 32 21.37 18.86 -17.77
CA LYS A 32 20.91 20.26 -17.77
C LYS A 32 19.95 20.59 -16.64
N VAL A 33 19.71 19.66 -15.71
CA VAL A 33 18.84 19.90 -14.55
C VAL A 33 19.37 21.14 -13.84
N ASP A 34 20.65 21.18 -13.50
CA ASP A 34 21.26 22.26 -12.72
C ASP A 34 21.59 23.55 -13.49
N ASP A 35 21.55 23.52 -14.82
CA ASP A 35 21.82 24.71 -15.66
C ASP A 35 20.92 25.89 -15.28
N ASN A 36 19.70 25.61 -14.82
CA ASN A 36 18.77 26.64 -14.43
C ASN A 36 19.22 27.41 -13.17
N VAL A 37 19.79 26.71 -12.19
CA VAL A 37 20.35 27.34 -10.99
C VAL A 37 21.64 28.07 -11.36
N THR A 38 22.54 27.38 -12.05
CA THR A 38 23.87 27.88 -12.41
C THR A 38 23.81 29.14 -13.27
N ARG A 39 22.89 29.23 -14.25
CA ARG A 39 22.79 30.41 -15.15
C ARG A 39 22.32 31.68 -14.46
N HIS A 40 21.60 31.56 -13.34
CA HIS A 40 21.11 32.70 -12.58
C HIS A 40 22.06 33.13 -11.46
N LEU A 41 22.94 32.22 -11.02
CA LEU A 41 23.86 32.43 -9.91
C LEU A 41 24.70 33.71 -10.05
N ASP A 42 25.30 33.95 -11.23
CA ASP A 42 26.14 35.13 -11.47
C ASP A 42 25.37 36.44 -11.30
N LYS A 43 24.09 36.47 -11.71
CA LYS A 43 23.24 37.65 -11.56
C LYS A 43 22.85 37.86 -10.10
N VAL A 44 22.57 36.78 -9.36
CA VAL A 44 22.17 36.83 -7.94
C VAL A 44 23.32 37.27 -7.04
N LEU A 45 24.52 36.71 -7.24
CA LEU A 45 25.72 37.09 -6.49
C LEU A 45 26.09 38.57 -6.70
N LYS A 46 25.86 39.12 -7.91
CA LYS A 46 26.12 40.53 -8.19
C LYS A 46 25.13 41.50 -7.55
N ARG A 47 23.89 41.07 -7.29
CA ARG A 47 22.84 41.95 -6.75
C ARG A 47 23.06 42.32 -5.29
N ARG A 48 23.71 41.44 -4.51
CA ARG A 48 24.03 41.64 -3.08
C ARG A 48 22.83 42.12 -2.24
N ASP A 49 21.62 41.71 -2.65
CA ASP A 49 20.36 42.13 -2.07
C ASP A 49 19.71 41.01 -1.24
N TRP A 50 20.52 40.20 -0.55
CA TRP A 50 20.05 39.03 0.21
C TRP A 50 20.84 38.86 1.51
N ASP A 51 20.15 38.50 2.60
CA ASP A 51 20.77 38.12 3.89
C ASP A 51 21.08 36.61 3.95
N MET A 52 20.28 35.80 3.24
CA MET A 52 20.47 34.35 3.10
C MET A 52 20.17 33.93 1.65
N LEU A 53 21.04 33.08 1.12
CA LEU A 53 20.91 32.45 -0.20
C LEU A 53 20.94 30.93 -0.05
N ILE A 54 19.86 30.26 -0.46
CA ILE A 54 19.79 28.79 -0.49
C ILE A 54 19.87 28.34 -1.94
N LEU A 55 20.80 27.43 -2.21
CA LEU A 55 21.01 26.82 -3.53
C LEU A 55 20.79 25.31 -3.41
N HIS A 56 19.82 24.78 -4.15
CA HIS A 56 19.52 23.36 -4.20
C HIS A 56 19.83 22.77 -5.58
N TYR A 57 20.73 21.78 -5.63
CA TYR A 57 21.18 21.10 -6.85
C TYR A 57 20.76 19.63 -6.80
N LEU A 58 20.24 19.11 -7.92
CA LEU A 58 19.67 17.75 -8.01
C LEU A 58 20.50 16.81 -8.89
N GLY A 59 21.39 17.34 -9.73
CA GLY A 59 22.02 16.54 -10.76
C GLY A 59 22.90 15.40 -10.24
N LEU A 60 23.50 15.54 -9.06
CA LEU A 60 24.32 14.46 -8.47
C LEU A 60 23.46 13.27 -8.03
N ASP A 61 22.34 13.54 -7.38
CA ASP A 61 21.37 12.55 -6.94
C ASP A 61 20.76 11.79 -8.14
N HIS A 62 20.29 12.53 -9.15
CA HIS A 62 19.76 11.95 -10.38
C HIS A 62 20.76 11.03 -11.08
N ILE A 63 22.03 11.41 -11.18
CA ILE A 63 23.07 10.53 -11.77
C ILE A 63 23.26 9.28 -10.91
N GLY A 64 23.27 9.43 -9.59
CA GLY A 64 23.35 8.34 -8.63
C GLY A 64 22.21 7.33 -8.82
N HIS A 65 20.97 7.79 -8.99
CA HIS A 65 19.83 6.94 -9.26
C HIS A 65 19.90 6.19 -10.60
N ILE A 66 20.34 6.87 -11.65
CA ILE A 66 20.31 6.30 -13.01
C ILE A 66 21.47 5.32 -13.24
N SER A 67 22.66 5.65 -12.72
CA SER A 67 23.91 4.97 -13.08
C SER A 67 24.70 4.42 -11.90
N GLY A 68 24.23 4.64 -10.68
CA GLY A 68 24.95 4.28 -9.46
C GLY A 68 26.08 5.25 -9.08
N PRO A 69 26.56 5.20 -7.83
CA PRO A 69 27.55 6.14 -7.29
C PRO A 69 28.94 5.97 -7.91
N SER A 70 29.25 4.82 -8.50
CA SER A 70 30.54 4.53 -9.15
C SER A 70 30.57 4.92 -10.64
N SER A 71 29.55 5.60 -11.14
CA SER A 71 29.48 6.00 -12.54
C SER A 71 30.56 7.02 -12.90
N PRO A 72 31.19 6.93 -14.09
CA PRO A 72 32.16 7.93 -14.55
C PRO A 72 31.55 9.35 -14.67
N LEU A 73 30.21 9.45 -14.78
CA LEU A 73 29.50 10.73 -14.82
C LEU A 73 29.53 11.47 -13.47
N ILE A 74 29.66 10.75 -12.35
CA ILE A 74 29.74 11.35 -11.01
C ILE A 74 30.96 12.25 -10.91
N GLY A 75 32.12 11.83 -11.42
CA GLY A 75 33.34 12.63 -11.40
C GLY A 75 33.19 13.97 -12.13
N HIS A 76 32.59 13.95 -13.32
CA HIS A 76 32.28 15.17 -14.07
C HIS A 76 31.34 16.10 -13.29
N LYS A 77 30.30 15.52 -12.65
CA LYS A 77 29.33 16.31 -11.90
C LYS A 77 29.92 16.92 -10.62
N LEU A 78 30.76 16.17 -9.91
CA LEU A 78 31.48 16.69 -8.74
C LEU A 78 32.41 17.84 -9.12
N SER A 79 33.09 17.76 -10.28
CA SER A 79 33.92 18.86 -10.77
C SER A 79 33.10 20.12 -11.11
N GLU A 80 31.87 19.96 -11.61
CA GLU A 80 30.96 21.08 -11.85
C GLU A 80 30.55 21.75 -10.53
N MET A 81 30.16 20.95 -9.52
CA MET A 81 29.77 21.46 -8.20
C MET A 81 30.93 22.13 -7.47
N ASP A 82 32.14 21.61 -7.59
CA ASP A 82 33.35 22.26 -7.05
C ASP A 82 33.58 23.64 -7.71
N GLY A 83 33.39 23.74 -9.03
CA GLY A 83 33.45 25.02 -9.75
C GLY A 83 32.39 26.03 -9.28
N VAL A 84 31.17 25.56 -9.00
CA VAL A 84 30.10 26.40 -8.41
C VAL A 84 30.50 26.88 -7.01
N LEU A 85 31.00 25.99 -6.15
CA LEU A 85 31.45 26.35 -4.80
C LEU A 85 32.60 27.37 -4.83
N MET A 86 33.58 27.18 -5.71
CA MET A 86 34.68 28.11 -5.92
C MET A 86 34.19 29.51 -6.31
N LYS A 87 33.21 29.57 -7.23
CA LYS A 87 32.61 30.83 -7.69
C LYS A 87 31.87 31.56 -6.56
N VAL A 88 31.06 30.84 -5.77
CA VAL A 88 30.34 31.41 -4.62
C VAL A 88 31.35 31.92 -3.58
N HIS A 89 32.30 31.08 -3.18
CA HIS A 89 33.31 31.43 -2.18
C HIS A 89 34.14 32.65 -2.58
N THR A 90 34.60 32.72 -3.84
CA THR A 90 35.37 33.87 -4.34
C THR A 90 34.55 35.15 -4.32
N SER A 91 33.26 35.07 -4.64
CA SER A 91 32.33 36.21 -4.60
C SER A 91 32.14 36.70 -3.16
N LEU A 92 31.93 35.80 -2.20
CA LEU A 92 31.78 36.14 -0.78
C LEU A 92 33.05 36.79 -0.20
N LEU A 93 34.23 36.29 -0.59
CA LEU A 93 35.52 36.89 -0.19
C LEU A 93 35.74 38.27 -0.82
N SER A 94 35.16 38.55 -1.98
CA SER A 94 35.23 39.89 -2.59
C SER A 94 34.35 40.88 -1.84
N GLU A 95 33.16 40.45 -1.44
CA GLU A 95 32.20 41.27 -0.70
C GLU A 95 32.67 41.55 0.74
N GLU A 96 33.23 40.56 1.42
CA GLU A 96 33.76 40.72 2.78
C GLU A 96 34.87 41.79 2.86
N ARG A 97 35.67 41.95 1.80
CA ARG A 97 36.68 43.03 1.74
C ARG A 97 36.05 44.42 1.72
N GLU A 98 34.79 44.53 1.29
CA GLU A 98 34.05 45.79 1.22
C GLU A 98 33.23 46.02 2.49
N THR A 99 32.52 45.01 2.98
CA THR A 99 31.57 45.13 4.10
C THR A 99 32.19 44.92 5.47
N LEU A 100 33.38 44.29 5.55
CA LEU A 100 34.08 43.90 6.79
C LEU A 100 33.28 42.95 7.70
N VAL A 101 32.22 42.31 7.18
CA VAL A 101 31.41 41.31 7.89
C VAL A 101 31.73 39.92 7.32
N PRO A 102 32.04 38.92 8.17
CA PRO A 102 32.35 37.57 7.70
C PRO A 102 31.10 36.87 7.17
N ASN A 103 31.24 36.24 6.00
CA ASN A 103 30.20 35.42 5.39
C ASN A 103 30.31 33.96 5.85
N LEU A 104 29.19 33.23 5.83
CA LEU A 104 29.14 31.79 6.11
C LEU A 104 28.60 31.03 4.88
N LEU A 105 29.43 30.17 4.31
CA LEU A 105 29.02 29.20 3.30
C LEU A 105 28.84 27.83 3.96
N VAL A 106 27.65 27.25 3.77
CA VAL A 106 27.26 25.93 4.29
C VAL A 106 27.08 25.00 3.10
N LEU A 107 27.89 23.94 3.05
CA LEU A 107 27.70 22.83 2.12
C LEU A 107 27.20 21.62 2.91
N CYS A 108 26.03 21.10 2.54
CA CYS A 108 25.46 19.89 3.11
C CYS A 108 24.71 19.09 2.05
N ALA A 109 24.44 17.82 2.37
CA ALA A 109 23.48 16.98 1.65
C ALA A 109 22.46 16.41 2.64
N ASP A 110 21.28 16.07 2.12
CA ASP A 110 20.19 15.41 2.83
C ASP A 110 20.45 13.91 3.00
N HIS A 111 20.95 13.23 1.96
CA HIS A 111 21.33 11.82 2.02
C HIS A 111 22.53 11.48 1.11
N GLY A 112 23.04 10.27 1.26
CA GLY A 112 23.99 9.63 0.37
C GLY A 112 23.30 8.72 -0.65
N MET A 113 24.01 7.73 -1.18
CA MET A 113 23.50 6.86 -2.25
C MET A 113 24.04 5.45 -2.10
N ALA A 114 23.16 4.45 -2.18
CA ALA A 114 23.53 3.04 -2.18
C ALA A 114 24.22 2.65 -3.50
N GLU A 115 24.98 1.55 -3.47
CA GLU A 115 25.66 1.02 -4.67
C GLU A 115 24.70 0.74 -5.84
N THR A 116 23.45 0.38 -5.54
CA THR A 116 22.41 0.07 -6.53
C THR A 116 21.71 1.32 -7.08
N GLY A 117 22.09 2.53 -6.66
CA GLY A 117 21.43 3.77 -7.06
C GLY A 117 20.09 4.02 -6.35
N GLY A 118 19.93 3.53 -5.12
CA GLY A 118 18.81 3.84 -4.25
C GLY A 118 19.26 4.63 -3.02
N HIS A 119 18.33 5.22 -2.28
CA HIS A 119 18.58 5.79 -0.96
C HIS A 119 17.35 5.62 -0.06
N GLY A 120 17.49 5.92 1.24
CA GLY A 120 16.41 5.82 2.23
C GLY A 120 16.53 4.62 3.18
N ALA A 121 17.58 3.80 3.04
CA ALA A 121 17.98 2.77 3.99
C ALA A 121 19.04 3.29 4.99
N SER A 122 19.57 2.39 5.83
CA SER A 122 20.56 2.71 6.88
C SER A 122 21.97 2.32 6.52
N SER A 123 22.29 2.08 5.24
CA SER A 123 23.68 1.82 4.89
C SER A 123 24.52 3.05 5.23
N PRO A 124 25.76 2.87 5.72
CA PRO A 124 26.66 4.00 5.96
C PRO A 124 26.80 4.93 4.75
N GLU A 125 26.74 4.38 3.53
CA GLU A 125 26.84 5.10 2.27
C GLU A 125 25.61 5.97 1.98
N GLU A 126 24.43 5.61 2.49
CA GLU A 126 23.18 6.37 2.35
C GLU A 126 22.98 7.40 3.46
N VAL A 127 23.47 7.16 4.68
CA VAL A 127 23.24 8.06 5.82
C VAL A 127 24.38 9.05 6.05
N ASN A 128 25.61 8.72 5.63
CA ASN A 128 26.74 9.62 5.82
C ASN A 128 26.78 10.66 4.70
N THR A 129 26.51 11.91 5.07
CA THR A 129 26.54 13.06 4.18
C THR A 129 27.66 14.02 4.54
N PRO A 130 28.22 14.76 3.56
CA PRO A 130 29.19 15.80 3.85
C PRO A 130 28.50 16.99 4.55
N LEU A 131 29.18 17.57 5.54
CA LEU A 131 28.87 18.89 6.09
C LEU A 131 30.15 19.71 6.16
N VAL A 132 30.18 20.85 5.47
CA VAL A 132 31.31 21.77 5.47
C VAL A 132 30.83 23.18 5.75
N LEU A 133 31.42 23.81 6.77
CA LEU A 133 31.18 25.20 7.14
C LEU A 133 32.42 26.01 6.78
N ILE A 134 32.27 27.01 5.93
CA ILE A 134 33.37 27.85 5.42
C ILE A 134 33.07 29.30 5.79
N SER A 135 33.97 29.90 6.55
CA SER A 135 33.93 31.31 6.92
C SER A 135 35.33 31.81 7.27
N SER A 136 35.60 33.07 6.97
CA SER A 136 36.80 33.79 7.43
C SER A 136 36.88 33.91 8.95
N ALA A 137 35.73 33.84 9.65
CA ALA A 137 35.65 33.89 11.10
C ALA A 137 36.21 32.61 11.77
N PHE A 138 36.35 31.52 11.02
CA PHE A 138 36.90 30.27 11.55
C PHE A 138 38.44 30.31 11.52
N GLY A 139 39.06 30.37 12.70
CA GLY A 139 40.51 30.34 12.81
C GLY A 139 41.09 28.96 12.44
N ARG A 140 41.85 28.88 11.34
CA ARG A 140 42.72 27.73 11.04
C ARG A 140 44.14 28.03 11.50
N LYS A 141 44.69 27.18 12.37
CA LYS A 141 46.14 27.17 12.61
C LYS A 141 46.83 26.51 11.40
N HIS A 142 47.92 27.09 10.92
CA HIS A 142 48.72 26.50 9.85
C HIS A 142 49.16 25.08 10.28
N GLY A 143 48.85 24.06 9.46
CA GLY A 143 49.17 22.65 9.74
C GLY A 143 48.13 21.86 10.56
N ASP A 144 46.98 22.43 10.92
CA ASP A 144 45.93 21.73 11.69
C ASP A 144 45.11 20.79 10.77
N ILE A 145 45.52 19.52 10.66
CA ILE A 145 44.76 18.47 9.96
C ILE A 145 43.65 17.98 10.90
N ARG A 146 42.51 18.68 10.88
CA ARG A 146 41.30 18.24 11.59
C ARG A 146 40.70 17.05 10.85
N HIS A 147 40.64 15.91 11.53
CA HIS A 147 39.93 14.75 11.01
C HIS A 147 38.42 15.05 11.02
N PRO A 148 37.66 14.66 9.98
CA PRO A 148 36.21 14.81 9.96
C PRO A 148 35.60 14.14 11.19
N LYS A 149 34.70 14.84 11.87
CA LYS A 149 33.93 14.29 12.99
C LYS A 149 32.52 14.00 12.49
N HIS A 150 31.99 12.84 12.89
CA HIS A 150 30.57 12.57 12.69
C HIS A 150 29.74 13.47 13.61
N VAL A 151 28.71 14.06 13.03
CA VAL A 151 27.73 14.94 13.68
C VAL A 151 26.35 14.56 13.16
N GLN A 152 25.30 14.91 13.90
CA GLN A 152 23.94 14.64 13.44
C GLN A 152 23.46 15.80 12.56
N GLN A 153 22.71 15.51 11.49
CA GLN A 153 22.09 16.57 10.67
C GLN A 153 21.15 17.46 11.49
N THR A 154 20.52 16.90 12.54
CA THR A 154 19.66 17.64 13.48
C THR A 154 20.39 18.74 14.24
N ASP A 155 21.73 18.67 14.37
CA ASP A 155 22.58 19.68 15.03
C ASP A 155 22.68 20.99 14.21
N LEU A 156 22.41 20.93 12.90
CA LEU A 156 22.61 22.06 11.98
C LEU A 156 21.70 23.24 12.31
N ALA A 157 20.41 23.00 12.54
CA ALA A 157 19.43 24.06 12.79
C ALA A 157 19.76 24.89 14.04
N ALA A 158 20.11 24.22 15.15
CA ALA A 158 20.51 24.89 16.38
C ALA A 158 21.81 25.68 16.20
N THR A 159 22.77 25.11 15.45
CA THR A 159 24.06 25.73 15.17
C THR A 159 23.93 26.98 14.31
N LEU A 160 23.15 26.93 13.22
CA LEU A 160 22.93 28.08 12.34
C LEU A 160 22.16 29.20 13.07
N SER A 161 21.18 28.84 13.89
CA SER A 161 20.42 29.83 14.67
C SER A 161 21.35 30.62 15.59
N ILE A 162 22.23 29.93 16.32
CA ILE A 162 23.23 30.57 17.17
C ILE A 162 24.22 31.40 16.35
N GLY A 163 24.71 30.87 15.22
CA GLY A 163 25.66 31.56 14.35
C GLY A 163 25.12 32.85 13.74
N LEU A 164 23.83 32.88 13.40
CA LEU A 164 23.13 34.02 12.82
C LEU A 164 22.49 34.96 13.87
N GLY A 165 22.58 34.63 15.16
CA GLY A 165 21.95 35.41 16.23
C GLY A 165 20.42 35.30 16.26
N LEU A 166 19.86 34.23 15.68
CA LEU A 166 18.44 33.92 15.64
C LEU A 166 18.02 33.02 16.82
N PRO A 167 16.75 33.04 17.23
CA PRO A 167 16.23 32.08 18.21
C PRO A 167 16.32 30.64 17.66
N ILE A 168 16.74 29.70 18.52
CA ILE A 168 16.75 28.27 18.17
C ILE A 168 15.29 27.81 17.96
N PRO A 169 14.98 27.08 16.87
CA PRO A 169 13.63 26.55 16.64
C PRO A 169 13.13 25.74 17.83
N GLU A 170 11.87 25.96 18.21
CA GLU A 170 11.27 25.43 19.44
C GLU A 170 11.41 23.90 19.55
N ASN A 171 11.13 23.19 18.45
CA ASN A 171 11.18 21.72 18.37
C ASN A 171 12.56 21.15 18.01
N SER A 172 13.62 21.97 17.97
CA SER A 172 14.95 21.47 17.63
C SER A 172 15.49 20.58 18.75
N VAL A 173 15.92 19.36 18.41
CA VAL A 173 16.64 18.46 19.32
C VAL A 173 18.17 18.54 19.13
N GLY A 174 18.63 19.48 18.30
CA GLY A 174 20.01 19.62 17.89
C GLY A 174 20.93 20.14 18.99
N SER A 175 22.15 19.62 19.01
CA SER A 175 23.25 20.09 19.84
C SER A 175 24.14 21.06 19.06
N LEU A 176 24.60 22.13 19.71
CA LEU A 176 25.49 23.12 19.09
C LEU A 176 26.80 22.47 18.65
N LEU A 177 27.15 22.64 17.37
CA LEU A 177 28.46 22.29 16.84
C LEU A 177 29.52 23.27 17.37
N PHE A 178 30.13 22.90 18.50
CA PHE A 178 31.11 23.71 19.21
C PHE A 178 32.22 24.34 18.34
N PRO A 179 32.77 23.68 17.29
CA PRO A 179 33.78 24.28 16.43
C PRO A 179 33.37 25.64 15.82
N VAL A 180 32.08 25.92 15.66
CA VAL A 180 31.57 27.19 15.11
C VAL A 180 31.81 28.37 16.07
N VAL A 181 31.84 28.12 17.38
CA VAL A 181 32.02 29.16 18.41
C VAL A 181 33.39 29.09 19.11
N GLU A 182 34.25 28.15 18.71
CA GLU A 182 35.55 27.90 19.35
C GLU A 182 36.47 29.14 19.35
N GLY A 183 36.39 29.99 18.33
CA GLY A 183 37.16 31.24 18.22
C GLY A 183 36.62 32.42 19.05
N LYS A 184 35.44 32.30 19.66
CA LYS A 184 34.81 33.35 20.46
C LYS A 184 35.41 33.41 21.87
N PRO A 185 35.31 34.54 22.61
CA PRO A 185 35.76 34.60 24.00
C PRO A 185 34.99 33.59 24.87
N MET A 186 35.63 33.09 25.94
CA MET A 186 35.07 32.06 26.83
C MET A 186 33.65 32.40 27.32
N ARG A 187 33.39 33.68 27.64
CA ARG A 187 32.07 34.17 28.05
C ARG A 187 30.98 33.90 27.00
N GLU A 188 31.28 34.16 25.73
CA GLU A 188 30.34 33.91 24.63
C GLU A 188 30.16 32.42 24.39
N GLN A 189 31.23 31.64 24.41
CA GLN A 189 31.16 30.18 24.29
C GLN A 189 30.20 29.59 25.33
N LEU A 190 30.38 29.97 26.60
CA LEU A 190 29.53 29.50 27.70
C LEU A 190 28.09 29.99 27.58
N ARG A 191 27.87 31.22 27.11
CA ARG A 191 26.53 31.76 26.85
C ARG A 191 25.79 30.95 25.78
N PHE A 192 26.43 30.66 24.65
CA PHE A 192 25.79 29.90 23.56
C PHE A 192 25.48 28.46 23.96
N LEU A 193 26.41 27.81 24.66
CA LEU A 193 26.20 26.48 25.22
C LEU A 193 25.03 26.47 26.21
N HIS A 194 24.97 27.47 27.10
CA HIS A 194 23.87 27.61 28.05
C HIS A 194 22.53 27.79 27.33
N LEU A 195 22.43 28.65 26.31
CA LEU A 195 21.19 28.90 25.56
C LEU A 195 20.63 27.63 24.92
N ASN A 196 21.47 26.85 24.22
CA ASN A 196 21.04 25.60 23.62
C ASN A 196 20.67 24.54 24.67
N THR A 197 21.41 24.48 25.79
CA THR A 197 21.10 23.52 26.87
C THR A 197 19.79 23.87 27.57
N VAL A 198 19.51 25.16 27.77
CA VAL A 198 18.23 25.64 28.30
C VAL A 198 17.09 25.23 27.36
N GLN A 199 17.24 25.45 26.05
CA GLN A 199 16.21 25.08 25.07
C GLN A 199 15.92 23.56 25.11
N LEU A 200 16.95 22.71 25.04
CA LEU A 200 16.75 21.26 25.16
C LEU A 200 16.16 20.85 26.51
N SER A 201 16.55 21.51 27.60
CA SER A 201 16.00 21.23 28.93
C SER A 201 14.52 21.60 29.05
N LYS A 202 14.06 22.65 28.36
CA LYS A 202 12.65 23.05 28.30
C LYS A 202 11.86 22.04 27.48
N LEU A 203 12.37 21.68 26.31
CA LEU A 203 11.77 20.67 25.46
C LEU A 203 11.62 19.33 26.21
N LEU A 204 12.61 18.95 27.01
CA LEU A 204 12.54 17.77 27.88
C LEU A 204 11.47 17.92 28.98
N GLN A 205 11.36 19.09 29.61
CA GLN A 205 10.34 19.33 30.63
C GLN A 205 8.91 19.22 30.08
N GLU A 206 8.71 19.69 28.85
CA GLU A 206 7.41 19.66 28.17
C GLU A 206 7.02 18.26 27.72
N ASN A 207 8.00 17.47 27.24
CA ASN A 207 7.74 16.16 26.66
C ASN A 207 7.92 14.98 27.64
N VAL A 208 8.53 15.19 28.82
CA VAL A 208 8.89 14.10 29.75
C VAL A 208 8.35 14.34 31.15
N PRO A 209 7.30 13.60 31.59
CA PRO A 209 6.74 13.75 32.93
C PRO A 209 7.75 13.55 34.09
N SER A 210 8.77 12.71 33.87
CA SER A 210 9.82 12.38 34.85
C SER A 210 11.18 13.02 34.54
N TYR A 211 11.21 14.13 33.78
CA TYR A 211 12.44 14.81 33.32
C TYR A 211 13.48 15.04 34.43
N LYS A 212 13.07 15.22 35.69
CA LYS A 212 13.98 15.48 36.83
C LYS A 212 14.97 14.34 37.08
N LYS A 213 14.64 13.11 36.67
CA LYS A 213 15.50 11.92 36.81
C LYS A 213 16.39 11.70 35.57
N ASP A 214 16.22 12.50 34.52
CA ASP A 214 17.03 12.35 33.31
C ASP A 214 18.47 12.79 33.58
N PRO A 215 19.48 11.97 33.20
CA PRO A 215 20.88 12.28 33.45
C PRO A 215 21.34 13.57 32.76
N GLY A 216 20.78 13.90 31.59
CA GLY A 216 21.08 15.15 30.88
C GLY A 216 20.53 16.37 31.63
N PHE A 217 19.35 16.24 32.24
CA PHE A 217 18.77 17.30 33.07
C PHE A 217 19.58 17.54 34.35
N GLU A 218 20.02 16.48 35.03
CA GLU A 218 20.89 16.59 36.21
C GLU A 218 22.22 17.29 35.87
N GLN A 219 22.86 16.86 34.77
CA GLN A 219 24.09 17.48 34.25
C GLN A 219 23.88 18.96 33.92
N PHE A 220 22.74 19.32 33.33
CA PHE A 220 22.39 20.72 33.06
C PHE A 220 22.28 21.53 34.36
N LYS A 221 21.57 21.04 35.38
CA LYS A 221 21.43 21.75 36.67
C LYS A 221 22.77 21.94 37.38
N VAL A 222 23.67 20.95 37.31
CA VAL A 222 25.04 21.07 37.85
C VAL A 222 25.82 22.12 37.07
N SER A 223 25.75 22.07 35.73
CA SER A 223 26.43 23.04 34.85
C SER A 223 25.92 24.47 35.08
N GLU A 224 24.62 24.66 35.24
CA GLU A 224 24.00 25.97 35.50
C GLU A 224 24.48 26.59 36.83
N ARG A 225 24.57 25.81 37.91
CA ARG A 225 25.12 26.28 39.18
C ARG A 225 26.59 26.68 39.04
N LEU A 226 27.39 25.87 38.34
CA LEU A 226 28.79 26.16 38.09
C LEU A 226 28.99 27.38 37.18
N HIS A 227 28.07 27.61 36.24
CA HIS A 227 28.05 28.81 35.41
C HIS A 227 27.76 30.06 36.23
N GLY A 228 26.81 30.02 37.16
CA GLY A 228 26.57 31.11 38.10
C GLY A 228 27.81 31.47 38.92
N ASN A 229 28.52 30.47 39.43
CA ASN A 229 29.78 30.66 40.14
C ASN A 229 30.87 31.27 39.24
N TRP A 230 30.97 30.80 37.99
CA TRP A 230 31.92 31.34 37.01
C TRP A 230 31.63 32.80 36.68
N ILE A 231 30.36 33.19 36.49
CA ILE A 231 29.96 34.58 36.25
C ILE A 231 30.31 35.46 37.46
N ARG A 232 30.07 34.99 38.68
CA ARG A 232 30.43 35.71 39.89
C ARG A 232 31.94 35.98 39.96
N LEU A 233 32.75 34.96 39.74
CA LEU A 233 34.22 35.09 39.71
C LEU A 233 34.73 35.97 38.56
N TYR A 234 34.02 35.97 37.43
CA TYR A 234 34.31 36.85 36.29
C TYR A 234 34.06 38.33 36.63
N LEU A 235 33.01 38.63 37.39
CA LEU A 235 32.66 39.98 37.82
C LEU A 235 33.54 40.49 38.98
N GLU A 236 34.00 39.59 39.85
CA GLU A 236 34.87 39.91 40.99
C GLU A 236 36.37 40.06 40.62
N GLU A 237 36.72 40.07 39.32
CA GLU A 237 38.10 40.20 38.80
C GLU A 237 39.12 39.24 39.45
N SER A 238 38.69 37.99 39.69
CA SER A 238 39.53 36.94 40.27
C SER A 238 40.70 36.52 39.37
N SER A 239 41.66 35.75 39.90
CA SER A 239 42.86 35.32 39.16
C SER A 239 42.50 34.63 37.82
N SER A 240 43.14 35.09 36.74
CA SER A 240 42.83 34.67 35.36
C SER A 240 42.92 33.16 35.15
N GLU A 241 43.81 32.49 35.89
CA GLU A 241 44.04 31.05 35.78
C GLU A 241 42.88 30.22 36.39
N VAL A 242 42.37 30.61 37.56
CA VAL A 242 41.23 29.92 38.20
C VAL A 242 39.97 30.08 37.34
N LEU A 243 39.75 31.28 36.82
CA LEU A 243 38.63 31.60 35.94
C LEU A 243 38.69 30.81 34.62
N PHE A 244 39.89 30.68 34.03
CA PHE A 244 40.08 29.91 32.80
C PHE A 244 39.88 28.41 33.02
N ASN A 245 40.45 27.85 34.10
CA ASN A 245 40.32 26.43 34.44
C ASN A 245 38.86 26.04 34.71
N LEU A 246 38.14 26.88 35.48
CA LEU A 246 36.71 26.68 35.73
C LEU A 246 35.90 26.80 34.44
N GLY A 247 36.19 27.79 33.59
CA GLY A 247 35.53 27.95 32.29
C GLY A 247 35.73 26.74 31.37
N SER A 248 36.94 26.21 31.30
CA SER A 248 37.26 24.99 30.52
C SER A 248 36.54 23.75 31.05
N LYS A 249 36.40 23.62 32.37
CA LYS A 249 35.61 22.54 33.00
C LYS A 249 34.13 22.69 32.69
N LEU A 250 33.59 23.90 32.83
CA LEU A 250 32.18 24.20 32.58
C LEU A 250 31.80 23.97 31.12
N ARG A 251 32.65 24.39 30.18
CA ARG A 251 32.49 24.13 28.75
C ARG A 251 32.33 22.63 28.46
N ARG A 252 33.18 21.78 29.04
CA ARG A 252 33.09 20.32 28.87
C ARG A 252 31.77 19.78 29.41
N GLN A 253 31.37 20.21 30.62
CA GLN A 253 30.11 19.78 31.21
C GLN A 253 28.88 20.18 30.41
N TYR A 254 28.85 21.39 29.84
CA TYR A 254 27.75 21.78 28.95
C TYR A 254 27.70 20.95 27.68
N LEU A 255 28.85 20.64 27.07
CA LEU A 255 28.88 19.79 25.88
C LEU A 255 28.37 18.37 26.17
N ASP A 256 28.73 17.81 27.33
CA ASP A 256 28.25 16.50 27.77
C ASP A 256 26.74 16.53 28.08
N ALA A 257 26.25 17.59 28.74
CA ALA A 257 24.84 17.80 29.02
C ALA A 257 24.01 17.91 27.73
N LEU A 258 24.48 18.71 26.75
CA LEU A 258 23.84 18.87 25.44
C LEU A 258 23.68 17.54 24.71
N ARG A 259 24.77 16.76 24.62
CA ARG A 259 24.74 15.44 23.98
C ARG A 259 23.76 14.50 24.65
N THR A 260 23.79 14.45 25.99
CA THR A 260 22.91 13.56 26.77
C THR A 260 21.44 13.96 26.59
N LEU A 261 21.12 15.24 26.68
CA LEU A 261 19.76 15.76 26.48
C LEU A 261 19.25 15.49 25.05
N SER A 262 20.04 15.82 24.03
CA SER A 262 19.70 15.59 22.63
C SER A 262 19.41 14.11 22.35
N LEU A 263 20.23 13.22 22.92
CA LEU A 263 20.07 11.77 22.78
C LEU A 263 18.84 11.24 23.52
N SER A 264 18.55 11.73 24.73
CA SER A 264 17.31 11.41 25.46
C SER A 264 16.06 11.85 24.69
N LEU A 265 16.05 13.07 24.16
CA LEU A 265 14.94 13.61 23.38
C LEU A 265 14.74 12.85 22.06
N SER A 266 15.82 12.54 21.35
CA SER A 266 15.77 11.79 20.09
C SER A 266 15.17 10.38 20.29
N ARG A 267 15.45 9.73 21.43
CA ARG A 267 14.86 8.43 21.76
C ARG A 267 13.36 8.50 22.04
N GLN A 268 12.87 9.64 22.50
CA GLN A 268 11.46 9.81 22.84
C GLN A 268 10.57 10.19 21.66
N MET A 269 11.15 10.63 20.54
CA MET A 269 10.38 10.90 19.32
C MET A 269 9.80 9.63 18.67
N ALA A 270 10.23 8.43 19.10
CA ALA A 270 9.69 7.14 18.65
C ALA A 270 8.96 6.40 19.80
N GLN A 271 7.85 6.96 20.30
CA GLN A 271 7.00 6.28 21.28
C GLN A 271 5.93 5.42 20.57
N TYR A 272 5.82 4.17 20.98
CA TYR A 272 4.77 3.25 20.53
C TYR A 272 3.80 2.97 21.68
N ASP A 273 2.50 3.07 21.42
CA ASP A 273 1.47 2.63 22.36
C ASP A 273 1.34 1.11 22.33
N VAL A 274 2.20 0.44 23.09
CA VAL A 274 2.26 -1.03 23.16
C VAL A 274 0.93 -1.60 23.65
N TYR A 275 0.22 -0.94 24.56
CA TYR A 275 -1.05 -1.44 25.07
C TYR A 275 -2.11 -1.48 23.97
N SER A 276 -2.29 -0.39 23.23
CA SER A 276 -3.24 -0.36 22.10
C SER A 276 -2.87 -1.32 20.97
N MET A 277 -1.57 -1.45 20.67
CA MET A 277 -1.08 -2.41 19.66
C MET A 277 -1.38 -3.87 20.07
N VAL A 278 -1.14 -4.22 21.35
CA VAL A 278 -1.42 -5.57 21.87
C VAL A 278 -2.92 -5.86 21.84
N VAL A 279 -3.75 -4.92 22.31
CA VAL A 279 -5.21 -5.05 22.28
C VAL A 279 -5.72 -5.28 20.86
N GLY A 280 -5.26 -4.49 19.88
CA GLY A 280 -5.62 -4.68 18.47
C GLY A 280 -5.18 -6.04 17.92
N THR A 281 -3.96 -6.47 18.25
CA THR A 281 -3.42 -7.78 17.82
C THR A 281 -4.24 -8.94 18.39
N VAL A 282 -4.64 -8.87 19.66
CA VAL A 282 -5.48 -9.90 20.31
C VAL A 282 -6.84 -10.02 19.59
N VAL A 283 -7.52 -8.91 19.32
CA VAL A 283 -8.82 -8.92 18.63
C VAL A 283 -8.71 -9.59 17.26
N VAL A 284 -7.69 -9.24 16.48
CA VAL A 284 -7.47 -9.82 15.15
C VAL A 284 -7.20 -11.33 15.23
N LEU A 285 -6.39 -11.77 16.20
CA LEU A 285 -6.09 -13.18 16.40
C LEU A 285 -7.30 -13.99 16.86
N GLU A 286 -8.15 -13.43 17.72
CA GLU A 286 -9.41 -14.07 18.13
C GLU A 286 -10.34 -14.25 16.94
N VAL A 287 -10.51 -13.23 16.10
CA VAL A 287 -11.32 -13.31 14.86
C VAL A 287 -10.75 -14.35 13.90
N LEU A 288 -9.43 -14.35 13.64
CA LEU A 288 -8.81 -15.36 12.77
C LEU A 288 -9.02 -16.78 13.34
N THR A 289 -8.86 -16.96 14.65
CA THR A 289 -9.06 -18.26 15.30
C THR A 289 -10.50 -18.73 15.16
N LEU A 290 -11.49 -17.83 15.32
CA LEU A 290 -12.90 -18.13 15.07
C LEU A 290 -13.14 -18.57 13.63
N LEU A 291 -12.59 -17.84 12.66
CA LEU A 291 -12.72 -18.19 11.24
C LEU A 291 -12.12 -19.58 11.00
N LEU A 292 -10.90 -19.86 11.47
CA LEU A 292 -10.24 -21.17 11.30
C LEU A 292 -11.04 -22.33 11.94
N LEU A 293 -11.56 -22.14 13.16
CA LEU A 293 -12.39 -23.15 13.83
C LEU A 293 -13.74 -23.37 13.12
N SER A 294 -14.22 -22.36 12.40
CA SER A 294 -15.49 -22.40 11.68
C SER A 294 -15.38 -23.08 10.31
N VAL A 295 -14.18 -23.29 9.76
CA VAL A 295 -13.96 -23.88 8.43
C VAL A 295 -14.77 -25.17 8.19
N PRO A 296 -14.75 -26.19 9.08
CA PRO A 296 -15.47 -27.44 8.82
C PRO A 296 -17.00 -27.29 8.83
N GLN A 297 -17.51 -26.25 9.49
CA GLN A 297 -18.95 -25.97 9.58
C GLN A 297 -19.39 -25.07 8.42
N ALA A 298 -18.59 -24.06 8.12
CA ALA A 298 -18.83 -23.11 7.04
C ALA A 298 -18.79 -23.78 5.66
N LEU A 299 -17.88 -24.73 5.42
CA LEU A 299 -17.80 -25.49 4.17
C LEU A 299 -18.74 -26.71 4.12
N SER A 300 -19.57 -26.93 5.15
CA SER A 300 -20.55 -28.01 5.14
C SER A 300 -21.83 -27.61 4.39
N SER A 301 -22.58 -28.61 3.89
CA SER A 301 -23.79 -28.38 3.07
C SER A 301 -24.95 -27.67 3.79
N LYS A 302 -24.90 -27.53 5.11
CA LYS A 302 -25.93 -26.83 5.90
C LYS A 302 -25.54 -25.40 6.32
N ALA A 303 -24.27 -24.99 6.17
CA ALA A 303 -23.75 -23.64 6.39
C ALA A 303 -24.44 -22.79 7.50
N GLU A 304 -24.77 -23.40 8.64
CA GLU A 304 -25.33 -22.71 9.81
C GLU A 304 -24.26 -22.67 10.90
N LEU A 305 -23.67 -21.49 11.12
CA LEU A 305 -22.75 -21.25 12.23
C LEU A 305 -23.56 -20.93 13.51
N ASP A 306 -24.14 -21.96 14.11
CA ASP A 306 -24.74 -21.83 15.44
C ASP A 306 -23.65 -21.86 16.51
N VAL A 307 -23.23 -20.69 16.98
CA VAL A 307 -22.42 -20.55 18.21
C VAL A 307 -23.41 -20.46 19.39
N PRO A 308 -23.66 -21.53 20.16
CA PRO A 308 -24.57 -21.50 21.28
C PRO A 308 -23.82 -20.86 22.44
N LEU A 309 -23.99 -19.55 22.59
CA LEU A 309 -23.41 -18.77 23.68
C LEU A 309 -24.16 -18.96 25.02
N LEU A 310 -25.18 -19.82 25.06
CA LEU A 310 -26.17 -19.90 26.15
C LEU A 310 -25.83 -20.86 27.30
N SER A 311 -24.64 -21.48 27.35
CA SER A 311 -24.27 -22.30 28.51
C SER A 311 -23.86 -21.42 29.71
N PRO A 312 -24.32 -21.71 30.94
CA PRO A 312 -23.94 -20.96 32.15
C PRO A 312 -22.41 -20.83 32.36
N VAL A 313 -21.64 -21.81 31.86
CA VAL A 313 -20.17 -21.81 31.93
C VAL A 313 -19.55 -20.70 31.05
N PHE A 314 -20.11 -20.45 29.86
CA PHE A 314 -19.63 -19.39 28.97
C PHE A 314 -20.04 -18.00 29.47
N SER A 315 -21.20 -17.87 30.12
CA SER A 315 -21.60 -16.64 30.79
C SER A 315 -20.66 -16.29 31.95
N LEU A 316 -20.25 -17.26 32.77
CA LEU A 316 -19.27 -17.04 33.84
C LEU A 316 -17.90 -16.62 33.30
N LEU A 317 -17.42 -17.29 32.25
CA LEU A 317 -16.16 -16.95 31.58
C LEU A 317 -16.18 -15.50 31.05
N PHE A 318 -17.29 -15.09 30.43
CA PHE A 318 -17.47 -13.73 29.92
C PHE A 318 -17.29 -12.68 31.00
N TYR A 319 -18.01 -12.81 32.12
CA TYR A 319 -17.93 -11.84 33.22
C TYR A 319 -16.57 -11.83 33.91
N LEU A 320 -15.91 -12.99 34.05
CA LEU A 320 -14.58 -13.09 34.65
C LEU A 320 -13.53 -12.39 33.77
N VAL A 321 -13.54 -12.65 32.46
CA VAL A 321 -12.60 -12.01 31.51
C VAL A 321 -12.84 -10.51 31.47
N LEU A 322 -14.10 -10.08 31.41
CA LEU A 322 -14.44 -8.65 31.44
C LEU A 322 -13.94 -7.96 32.72
N LEU A 323 -14.06 -8.61 33.87
CA LEU A 323 -13.55 -8.09 35.14
C LEU A 323 -12.01 -7.97 35.12
N VAL A 324 -11.31 -9.00 34.64
CA VAL A 324 -9.84 -9.00 34.52
C VAL A 324 -9.36 -7.92 33.56
N LEU A 325 -9.98 -7.78 32.39
CA LEU A 325 -9.65 -6.74 31.42
C LEU A 325 -9.91 -5.34 31.98
N SER A 326 -11.01 -5.15 32.71
CA SER A 326 -11.32 -3.88 33.37
C SER A 326 -10.29 -3.54 34.45
N ALA A 327 -9.88 -4.52 35.26
CA ALA A 327 -8.82 -4.33 36.25
C ALA A 327 -7.48 -3.99 35.59
N LEU A 328 -7.10 -4.70 34.52
CA LEU A 328 -5.89 -4.43 33.75
C LEU A 328 -5.91 -3.02 33.14
N HIS A 329 -7.04 -2.62 32.55
CA HIS A 329 -7.20 -1.28 31.97
C HIS A 329 -7.08 -0.19 33.02
N VAL A 330 -7.71 -0.34 34.18
CA VAL A 330 -7.55 0.58 35.32
C VAL A 330 -6.09 0.66 35.76
N ILE A 331 -5.39 -0.47 35.91
CA ILE A 331 -3.98 -0.49 36.32
C ILE A 331 -3.11 0.25 35.29
N VAL A 332 -3.30 -0.02 33.99
CA VAL A 332 -2.53 0.63 32.92
C VAL A 332 -2.81 2.13 32.88
N CYS A 333 -4.07 2.55 32.92
CA CYS A 333 -4.45 3.96 32.81
C CYS A 333 -4.17 4.77 34.09
N THR A 334 -4.06 4.12 35.25
CA THR A 334 -3.65 4.78 36.51
C THR A 334 -2.14 4.73 36.73
N SER A 335 -1.40 3.91 35.98
CA SER A 335 0.05 3.90 36.02
C SER A 335 0.61 5.21 35.43
N ALA A 336 1.37 5.94 36.24
CA ALA A 336 1.93 7.23 35.87
C ALA A 336 3.03 7.03 34.80
N GLY A 337 2.69 7.19 33.52
CA GLY A 337 3.70 7.31 32.47
C GLY A 337 3.38 6.78 31.08
N SER A 338 2.20 6.23 30.79
CA SER A 338 1.86 5.80 29.42
C SER A 338 0.88 6.77 28.75
N GLN A 339 1.33 7.44 27.67
CA GLN A 339 0.43 8.12 26.74
C GLN A 339 -0.27 7.04 25.90
N CYS A 340 -1.32 6.44 26.46
CA CYS A 340 -2.08 5.39 25.80
C CYS A 340 -3.37 5.94 25.16
N TYR A 341 -3.59 5.62 23.89
CA TYR A 341 -4.79 5.97 23.14
C TYR A 341 -6.05 5.39 23.78
N LEU A 342 -6.05 4.10 24.17
CA LEU A 342 -7.20 3.49 24.83
C LEU A 342 -7.56 4.15 26.18
N CYS A 343 -6.58 4.72 26.89
CA CYS A 343 -6.83 5.50 28.11
C CYS A 343 -7.39 6.90 27.84
N SER A 344 -7.24 7.43 26.62
CA SER A 344 -7.84 8.70 26.19
C SER A 344 -9.30 8.56 25.77
N LEU A 345 -9.76 7.33 25.51
CA LEU A 345 -11.14 7.05 25.14
C LEU A 345 -12.09 7.23 26.33
N SER A 346 -13.36 7.49 26.03
CA SER A 346 -14.40 7.46 27.05
C SER A 346 -14.56 6.04 27.62
N TRP A 347 -14.84 5.93 28.93
CA TRP A 347 -15.06 4.64 29.60
C TRP A 347 -16.05 3.71 28.87
N PRO A 348 -17.15 4.19 28.27
CA PRO A 348 -18.03 3.34 27.46
C PRO A 348 -17.36 2.76 26.21
N ALA A 349 -16.51 3.53 25.54
CA ALA A 349 -15.80 3.07 24.35
C ALA A 349 -14.72 2.03 24.70
N ALA A 350 -13.91 2.28 25.73
CA ALA A 350 -12.96 1.31 26.25
C ALA A 350 -13.67 0.04 26.78
N GLY A 351 -14.79 0.22 27.48
CA GLY A 351 -15.69 -0.86 27.90
C GLY A 351 -16.19 -1.70 26.73
N GLY A 352 -16.58 -1.07 25.63
CA GLY A 352 -17.00 -1.74 24.39
C GLY A 352 -15.92 -2.66 23.81
N VAL A 353 -14.66 -2.22 23.82
CA VAL A 353 -13.52 -3.06 23.37
C VAL A 353 -13.32 -4.26 24.29
N MET A 354 -13.42 -4.07 25.61
CA MET A 354 -13.29 -5.17 26.57
C MET A 354 -14.43 -6.18 26.45
N VAL A 355 -15.66 -5.70 26.22
CA VAL A 355 -16.82 -6.55 25.94
C VAL A 355 -16.60 -7.35 24.66
N LEU A 356 -16.12 -6.71 23.58
CA LEU A 356 -15.82 -7.38 22.32
C LEU A 356 -14.83 -8.53 22.53
N ILE A 357 -13.67 -8.27 23.15
CA ILE A 357 -12.66 -9.31 23.44
C ILE A 357 -13.27 -10.45 24.26
N SER A 358 -14.02 -10.11 25.32
CA SER A 358 -14.67 -11.10 26.18
C SER A 358 -15.67 -11.96 25.41
N THR A 359 -16.47 -11.37 24.50
CA THR A 359 -17.41 -12.10 23.65
C THR A 359 -16.71 -13.01 22.64
N LEU A 360 -15.65 -12.52 21.99
CA LEU A 360 -14.88 -13.28 21.00
C LEU A 360 -14.19 -14.46 21.65
N LEU A 361 -13.55 -14.27 22.81
CA LEU A 361 -12.91 -15.35 23.57
C LEU A 361 -13.91 -16.43 24.00
N CYS A 362 -15.10 -16.04 24.45
CA CYS A 362 -16.19 -16.98 24.75
C CYS A 362 -16.64 -17.76 23.49
N ALA A 363 -16.74 -17.09 22.35
CA ALA A 363 -17.04 -17.76 21.08
C ALA A 363 -15.93 -18.74 20.66
N VAL A 364 -14.65 -18.36 20.81
CA VAL A 364 -13.49 -19.22 20.47
C VAL A 364 -13.48 -20.47 21.33
N THR A 365 -13.63 -20.31 22.64
CA THR A 365 -13.64 -21.44 23.58
C THR A 365 -14.83 -22.36 23.35
N SER A 366 -16.00 -21.81 23.01
CA SER A 366 -17.18 -22.60 22.64
C SER A 366 -16.97 -23.39 21.33
N ALA A 367 -16.45 -22.74 20.30
CA ALA A 367 -16.12 -23.39 19.03
C ALA A 367 -15.07 -24.50 19.21
N LEU A 368 -14.02 -24.23 20.00
CA LEU A 368 -12.96 -25.20 20.30
C LEU A 368 -13.49 -26.41 21.08
N ALA A 369 -14.35 -26.18 22.08
CA ALA A 369 -14.99 -27.26 22.84
C ALA A 369 -15.85 -28.15 21.92
N LYS A 370 -16.60 -27.56 20.99
CA LYS A 370 -17.38 -28.30 19.98
C LYS A 370 -16.48 -29.12 19.05
N THR A 371 -15.38 -28.55 18.55
CA THR A 371 -14.46 -29.29 17.66
C THR A 371 -13.79 -30.46 18.38
N LEU A 372 -13.39 -30.28 19.64
CA LEU A 372 -12.81 -31.35 20.46
C LEU A 372 -13.82 -32.44 20.79
N ALA A 373 -15.08 -32.07 21.09
CA ALA A 373 -16.16 -33.02 21.33
C ALA A 373 -16.48 -33.86 20.07
N ARG A 374 -16.53 -33.24 18.88
CA ARG A 374 -16.66 -33.97 17.61
C ARG A 374 -15.48 -34.91 17.35
N GLY A 375 -14.25 -34.46 17.63
CA GLY A 375 -13.05 -35.29 17.48
C GLY A 375 -13.07 -36.56 18.34
N LYS A 376 -13.60 -36.48 19.57
CA LYS A 376 -13.82 -37.65 20.46
C LYS A 376 -14.93 -38.60 19.98
N LEU A 377 -15.92 -38.11 19.24
CA LEU A 377 -17.00 -38.93 18.68
C LEU A 377 -16.55 -39.66 17.38
N LEU A 378 -15.71 -39.01 16.57
CA LEU A 378 -15.14 -39.57 15.34
C LEU A 378 -14.04 -40.63 15.59
N SER A 379 -13.42 -40.68 16.77
CA SER A 379 -12.40 -41.70 17.09
C SER A 379 -12.97 -43.12 17.28
N GLN A 380 -14.29 -43.32 17.17
CA GLN A 380 -14.95 -44.63 17.27
C GLN A 380 -15.42 -45.21 15.92
N THR A 381 -15.13 -44.54 14.80
CA THR A 381 -15.36 -45.11 13.45
C THR A 381 -14.11 -44.92 12.59
N PRO A 382 -13.60 -45.96 11.90
CA PRO A 382 -12.49 -45.79 10.98
C PRO A 382 -13.01 -45.05 9.73
N ALA A 383 -12.88 -43.73 9.71
CA ALA A 383 -13.19 -42.92 8.54
C ALA A 383 -12.13 -43.17 7.45
N ARG A 384 -12.42 -44.08 6.53
CA ARG A 384 -11.71 -44.16 5.25
C ARG A 384 -12.14 -42.95 4.41
N SER A 385 -11.38 -41.87 4.49
CA SER A 385 -11.51 -40.75 3.53
C SER A 385 -10.12 -40.26 3.11
N SER A 386 -9.44 -41.04 2.28
CA SER A 386 -8.38 -40.49 1.44
C SER A 386 -9.03 -39.69 0.31
N SER A 387 -9.57 -38.51 0.64
CA SER A 387 -9.81 -37.47 -0.35
C SER A 387 -8.44 -37.08 -0.88
N ARG A 388 -8.06 -37.60 -2.05
CA ARG A 388 -6.87 -37.16 -2.78
C ARG A 388 -7.06 -35.66 -3.04
N ARG A 389 -6.42 -34.80 -2.24
CA ARG A 389 -6.44 -33.34 -2.45
C ARG A 389 -6.09 -33.07 -3.91
N SER A 390 -6.83 -32.18 -4.57
CA SER A 390 -6.50 -31.82 -5.94
C SER A 390 -5.10 -31.21 -5.96
N GLU A 391 -4.34 -31.39 -7.05
CA GLU A 391 -3.02 -30.73 -7.18
C GLU A 391 -3.19 -29.19 -7.10
N LEU A 392 -4.36 -28.69 -7.50
CA LEU A 392 -4.75 -27.27 -7.45
C LEU A 392 -4.98 -26.78 -6.01
N ASP A 393 -5.64 -27.56 -5.15
CA ASP A 393 -5.81 -27.26 -3.73
C ASP A 393 -4.46 -27.07 -3.02
N LEU A 394 -3.51 -27.96 -3.34
CA LEU A 394 -2.16 -27.87 -2.78
C LEU A 394 -1.43 -26.64 -3.28
N LEU A 395 -1.57 -26.28 -4.56
CA LEU A 395 -0.98 -25.07 -5.14
C LEU A 395 -1.55 -23.81 -4.49
N ILE A 396 -2.87 -23.73 -4.32
CA ILE A 396 -3.54 -22.59 -3.70
C ILE A 396 -3.10 -22.45 -2.24
N LEU A 397 -3.05 -23.55 -1.49
CA LEU A 397 -2.58 -23.54 -0.10
C LEU A 397 -1.11 -23.14 0.01
N LEU A 398 -0.22 -23.72 -0.79
CA LEU A 398 1.21 -23.36 -0.78
C LEU A 398 1.44 -21.93 -1.24
N GLY A 399 0.67 -21.44 -2.21
CA GLY A 399 0.78 -20.07 -2.70
C GLY A 399 0.32 -19.04 -1.66
N THR A 400 -0.80 -19.29 -0.98
CA THR A 400 -1.26 -18.42 0.13
C THR A 400 -0.29 -18.41 1.30
N VAL A 401 0.24 -19.57 1.72
CA VAL A 401 1.27 -19.65 2.76
C VAL A 401 2.57 -18.96 2.31
N GLY A 402 2.97 -19.16 1.05
CA GLY A 402 4.15 -18.53 0.46
C GLY A 402 4.07 -17.01 0.43
N HIS A 403 2.90 -16.44 0.11
CA HIS A 403 2.65 -14.99 0.21
C HIS A 403 2.84 -14.50 1.65
N VAL A 404 2.28 -15.17 2.64
CA VAL A 404 2.45 -14.78 4.05
C VAL A 404 3.92 -14.84 4.50
N LEU A 405 4.66 -15.86 4.08
CA LEU A 405 6.10 -15.94 4.35
C LEU A 405 6.88 -14.81 3.68
N SER A 406 6.48 -14.37 2.49
CA SER A 406 7.13 -13.26 1.78
C SER A 406 7.02 -11.93 2.53
N LEU A 407 5.94 -11.73 3.31
CA LEU A 407 5.78 -10.54 4.17
C LEU A 407 6.82 -10.47 5.30
N GLY A 408 7.64 -11.52 5.49
CA GLY A 408 8.75 -11.56 6.43
C GLY A 408 9.92 -10.63 6.11
N ALA A 409 10.01 -10.14 4.86
CA ALA A 409 11.16 -9.39 4.36
C ALA A 409 10.72 -8.07 3.74
N SER A 410 11.42 -6.98 4.06
CA SER A 410 11.10 -5.63 3.56
C SER A 410 11.15 -5.55 2.03
N SER A 411 12.14 -6.20 1.40
CA SER A 411 12.27 -6.24 -0.07
C SER A 411 11.08 -6.93 -0.76
N PHE A 412 10.55 -8.00 -0.18
CA PHE A 412 9.38 -8.70 -0.69
C PHE A 412 8.07 -7.92 -0.45
N ILE A 413 8.03 -7.05 0.56
CA ILE A 413 6.92 -6.11 0.76
C ILE A 413 6.96 -5.00 -0.28
N GLU A 414 8.14 -4.43 -0.56
CA GLU A 414 8.31 -3.42 -1.62
C GLU A 414 7.95 -3.99 -2.99
N GLU A 415 8.40 -5.22 -3.27
CA GLU A 415 8.22 -5.89 -4.56
C GLU A 415 7.09 -6.94 -4.54
N GLU A 416 6.06 -6.76 -3.70
CA GLU A 416 4.98 -7.75 -3.50
C GLU A 416 4.23 -8.08 -4.80
N HIS A 417 4.16 -7.14 -5.73
CA HIS A 417 3.60 -7.36 -7.06
C HIS A 417 4.25 -8.55 -7.78
N GLN A 418 5.56 -8.80 -7.60
CA GLN A 418 6.25 -9.96 -8.19
C GLN A 418 5.70 -11.27 -7.61
N THR A 419 5.39 -11.30 -6.32
CA THR A 419 4.76 -12.46 -5.67
C THR A 419 3.41 -12.76 -6.31
N TRP A 420 2.55 -11.75 -6.47
CA TRP A 420 1.24 -11.94 -7.11
C TRP A 420 1.35 -12.34 -8.58
N TYR A 421 2.28 -11.75 -9.34
CA TYR A 421 2.53 -12.14 -10.73
C TYR A 421 3.01 -13.59 -10.83
N PHE A 422 3.90 -14.03 -9.93
CA PHE A 422 4.35 -15.41 -9.87
C PHE A 422 3.20 -16.37 -9.56
N LEU A 423 2.37 -16.05 -8.57
CA LEU A 423 1.21 -16.87 -8.17
C LEU A 423 0.19 -17.01 -9.30
N VAL A 424 -0.20 -15.90 -9.96
CA VAL A 424 -1.18 -15.94 -11.05
C VAL A 424 -0.64 -16.66 -12.29
N ASN A 425 0.64 -16.48 -12.65
CA ASN A 425 1.23 -17.21 -13.77
C ASN A 425 1.30 -18.71 -13.48
N THR A 426 1.68 -19.10 -12.27
CA THR A 426 1.72 -20.50 -11.84
C THR A 426 0.33 -21.13 -11.85
N LEU A 427 -0.68 -20.38 -11.39
CA LEU A 427 -2.09 -20.79 -11.46
C LEU A 427 -2.53 -21.02 -12.91
N CYS A 428 -2.20 -20.11 -13.84
CA CYS A 428 -2.55 -20.28 -15.26
C CYS A 428 -1.91 -21.53 -15.89
N LEU A 429 -0.67 -21.86 -15.52
CA LEU A 429 0.00 -23.08 -15.97
C LEU A 429 -0.65 -24.35 -15.38
N ALA A 430 -1.04 -24.32 -14.11
CA ALA A 430 -1.77 -25.42 -13.48
C ALA A 430 -3.13 -25.65 -14.14
N LEU A 431 -3.89 -24.56 -14.39
CA LEU A 431 -5.14 -24.61 -15.14
C LEU A 431 -4.93 -25.12 -16.56
N CYS A 432 -3.85 -24.74 -17.25
CA CYS A 432 -3.51 -25.30 -18.55
C CYS A 432 -3.34 -26.82 -18.50
N ARG A 433 -2.61 -27.33 -17.51
CA ARG A 433 -2.41 -28.77 -17.33
C ARG A 433 -3.73 -29.50 -17.05
N GLU A 434 -4.59 -28.91 -16.22
CA GLU A 434 -5.89 -29.48 -15.88
C GLU A 434 -6.84 -29.49 -17.08
N VAL A 435 -6.91 -28.39 -17.83
CA VAL A 435 -7.67 -28.31 -19.09
C VAL A 435 -7.17 -29.34 -20.11
N CYS A 436 -5.85 -29.49 -20.28
CA CYS A 436 -5.27 -30.51 -21.15
C CYS A 436 -5.68 -31.91 -20.70
N ARG A 437 -5.59 -32.21 -19.40
CA ARG A 437 -6.01 -33.52 -18.86
C ARG A 437 -7.48 -33.80 -19.15
N SER A 438 -8.36 -32.84 -18.90
CA SER A 438 -9.80 -32.99 -19.15
C SER A 438 -10.13 -33.15 -20.64
N CYS A 439 -9.37 -32.54 -21.55
CA CYS A 439 -9.59 -32.66 -23.00
C CYS A 439 -9.03 -33.95 -23.61
N PHE A 440 -7.95 -34.52 -23.07
CA PHE A 440 -7.23 -35.66 -23.66
C PHE A 440 -7.36 -37.00 -22.90
N LEU A 441 -7.66 -37.01 -21.59
CA LEU A 441 -7.73 -38.22 -20.76
C LEU A 441 -9.16 -38.65 -20.39
N GLY A 442 -10.19 -37.98 -20.94
CA GLY A 442 -11.60 -38.27 -20.68
C GLY A 442 -12.17 -39.55 -21.33
N ASP A 443 -11.38 -40.32 -22.08
CA ASP A 443 -11.86 -41.52 -22.80
C ASP A 443 -11.50 -42.87 -22.15
N ASP A 444 -10.61 -42.92 -21.16
CA ASP A 444 -10.13 -44.20 -20.60
C ASP A 444 -10.19 -44.25 -19.06
N CYS A 445 -11.38 -44.41 -18.47
CA CYS A 445 -11.53 -45.02 -17.12
C CYS A 445 -13.00 -45.29 -16.76
N GLY A 446 -13.54 -46.42 -17.21
CA GLY A 446 -14.66 -47.11 -16.55
C GLY A 446 -14.12 -48.34 -15.81
N PRO A 447 -14.46 -48.58 -14.53
CA PRO A 447 -13.99 -49.76 -13.81
C PRO A 447 -14.77 -51.00 -14.26
N GLN A 448 -14.11 -51.94 -14.93
CA GLN A 448 -14.61 -53.32 -15.01
C GLN A 448 -14.43 -53.97 -13.64
N HIS A 449 -15.52 -54.25 -12.95
CA HIS A 449 -15.60 -55.24 -11.89
C HIS A 449 -16.61 -56.30 -12.32
N GLY A 450 -16.12 -57.52 -12.48
CA GLY A 450 -16.90 -58.71 -12.81
C GLY A 450 -15.99 -59.93 -12.75
N LEU A 451 -15.64 -60.32 -11.51
CA LEU A 451 -15.06 -61.63 -11.21
C LEU A 451 -16.04 -62.72 -11.63
N HIS A 452 -15.60 -63.68 -12.42
CA HIS A 452 -15.90 -65.09 -12.17
C HIS A 452 -14.71 -65.93 -12.61
N ALA A 453 -14.16 -66.65 -11.63
CA ALA A 453 -13.20 -67.72 -11.82
C ALA A 453 -13.90 -68.93 -12.45
N GLU A 454 -13.28 -69.58 -13.43
CA GLU A 454 -13.03 -71.02 -13.42
C GLU A 454 -12.09 -71.44 -14.57
N GLU A 455 -11.49 -72.60 -14.37
CA GLU A 455 -10.34 -73.19 -15.03
C GLU A 455 -10.52 -73.49 -16.53
N GLU A 456 -9.41 -73.49 -17.28
CA GLU A 456 -9.29 -74.16 -18.58
C GLU A 456 -9.59 -75.68 -18.47
N PRO A 457 -10.04 -76.41 -19.52
CA PRO A 457 -9.35 -76.44 -20.83
C PRO A 457 -10.19 -76.68 -22.11
N GLU A 458 -9.50 -76.42 -23.24
CA GLU A 458 -9.63 -77.01 -24.60
C GLU A 458 -10.91 -76.80 -25.46
N GLY A 459 -10.70 -76.27 -26.69
CA GLY A 459 -11.47 -76.70 -27.86
C GLY A 459 -11.92 -75.64 -28.88
N ALA A 460 -11.21 -75.59 -30.02
CA ALA A 460 -11.69 -75.32 -31.40
C ALA A 460 -12.32 -73.94 -31.80
N THR A 461 -11.53 -73.20 -32.61
CA THR A 461 -11.78 -72.55 -33.93
C THR A 461 -13.20 -72.15 -34.45
N PRO A 462 -13.27 -71.18 -35.42
CA PRO A 462 -14.19 -70.03 -35.42
C PRO A 462 -15.25 -70.05 -36.54
N ALA A 463 -16.24 -69.13 -36.54
CA ALA A 463 -16.95 -68.74 -37.77
C ALA A 463 -17.95 -67.56 -37.64
N LEU A 464 -17.91 -66.71 -38.69
CA LEU A 464 -18.98 -65.89 -39.32
C LEU A 464 -19.65 -64.75 -38.52
N GLN A 465 -19.41 -63.47 -38.88
CA GLN A 465 -20.10 -62.72 -39.95
C GLN A 465 -21.64 -62.84 -39.94
N ALA A 466 -22.35 -61.73 -39.63
CA ALA A 466 -23.03 -60.93 -40.66
C ALA A 466 -24.14 -59.99 -40.09
N LYS A 467 -24.06 -58.73 -40.55
CA LYS A 467 -25.13 -57.88 -41.11
C LYS A 467 -26.41 -57.52 -40.32
N ARG A 468 -26.51 -56.18 -40.17
CA ARG A 468 -27.55 -55.24 -40.66
C ARG A 468 -28.94 -55.16 -39.99
N ALA A 469 -29.27 -53.89 -39.68
CA ALA A 469 -30.55 -53.16 -39.86
C ALA A 469 -31.75 -53.68 -39.06
N GLY A 470 -32.65 -52.88 -38.47
CA GLY A 470 -32.97 -51.45 -38.48
C GLY A 470 -34.38 -51.29 -37.89
N CYS A 471 -34.84 -50.05 -37.70
CA CYS A 471 -36.23 -49.60 -37.41
C CYS A 471 -36.80 -49.64 -35.97
N SER A 472 -36.86 -48.43 -35.39
CA SER A 472 -37.98 -47.73 -34.73
C SER A 472 -39.20 -48.50 -34.18
N VAL A 473 -39.58 -48.19 -32.92
CA VAL A 473 -40.98 -47.85 -32.48
C VAL A 473 -40.90 -47.02 -31.16
N LEU A 474 -41.78 -46.02 -31.04
CA LEU A 474 -42.04 -45.18 -29.85
C LEU A 474 -42.61 -46.00 -28.67
N GLU A 475 -42.22 -45.68 -27.44
CA GLU A 475 -43.19 -45.57 -26.33
C GLU A 475 -42.68 -44.67 -25.20
N LEU A 476 -43.66 -44.00 -24.59
CA LEU A 476 -43.59 -42.92 -23.62
C LEU A 476 -43.41 -43.50 -22.20
N ASP A 477 -42.40 -43.06 -21.45
CA ASP A 477 -42.49 -43.11 -19.99
C ASP A 477 -41.61 -42.07 -19.28
N THR A 478 -42.26 -41.36 -18.36
CA THR A 478 -41.74 -40.29 -17.51
C THR A 478 -41.00 -40.85 -16.29
N VAL A 479 -39.66 -40.78 -16.23
CA VAL A 479 -38.90 -40.94 -14.98
C VAL A 479 -37.57 -40.13 -15.01
N SER A 480 -37.33 -39.38 -13.93
CA SER A 480 -36.13 -38.62 -13.51
C SER A 480 -34.89 -38.58 -14.43
N LYS A 481 -34.60 -37.40 -14.99
CA LYS A 481 -33.26 -37.07 -15.52
C LYS A 481 -32.27 -36.92 -14.36
N GLY A 482 -31.45 -37.95 -14.15
CA GLY A 482 -30.14 -37.83 -13.51
C GLY A 482 -29.19 -36.94 -14.32
N PRO A 483 -28.02 -36.55 -13.76
CA PRO A 483 -27.11 -35.62 -14.41
C PRO A 483 -26.57 -36.22 -15.71
N SER A 484 -26.73 -35.51 -16.81
CA SER A 484 -26.21 -35.88 -18.13
C SER A 484 -24.67 -35.92 -18.13
N PRO A 485 -24.05 -36.84 -18.88
CA PRO A 485 -22.60 -36.90 -19.01
C PRO A 485 -22.08 -35.64 -19.72
N VAL A 486 -20.83 -35.27 -19.41
CA VAL A 486 -20.07 -34.14 -19.95
C VAL A 486 -20.28 -34.01 -21.46
N GLU A 487 -20.95 -32.95 -21.90
CA GLU A 487 -21.01 -32.59 -23.33
C GLU A 487 -19.57 -32.25 -23.76
N VAL A 488 -18.99 -33.14 -24.55
CA VAL A 488 -17.66 -32.95 -25.12
C VAL A 488 -17.73 -31.75 -26.08
N PRO A 489 -16.93 -30.69 -25.88
CA PRO A 489 -16.96 -29.53 -26.75
C PRO A 489 -16.59 -29.94 -28.18
N SER A 490 -17.22 -29.29 -29.17
CA SER A 490 -16.90 -29.48 -30.58
C SER A 490 -15.40 -29.27 -30.85
N GLY A 491 -14.87 -29.81 -31.96
CA GLY A 491 -13.43 -29.75 -32.25
C GLY A 491 -12.83 -28.34 -32.18
N CYS A 492 -13.57 -27.30 -32.59
CA CYS A 492 -13.15 -25.90 -32.51
C CYS A 492 -13.17 -25.37 -31.06
N GLU A 493 -14.19 -25.70 -30.28
CA GLU A 493 -14.27 -25.31 -28.85
C GLU A 493 -13.18 -25.97 -28.01
N ARG A 494 -12.79 -27.22 -28.32
CA ARG A 494 -11.64 -27.88 -27.69
C ARG A 494 -10.35 -27.08 -27.86
N TRP A 495 -10.06 -26.61 -29.09
CA TRP A 495 -8.88 -25.77 -29.35
C TRP A 495 -8.95 -24.41 -28.63
N MET A 496 -10.14 -23.80 -28.56
CA MET A 496 -10.32 -22.54 -27.82
C MET A 496 -10.11 -22.72 -26.31
N VAL A 497 -10.60 -23.82 -25.73
CA VAL A 497 -10.42 -24.18 -24.33
C VAL A 497 -8.93 -24.41 -24.03
N LEU A 498 -8.22 -25.16 -24.87
CA LEU A 498 -6.77 -25.38 -24.78
C LEU A 498 -5.94 -24.09 -24.95
N ALA A 499 -6.34 -23.18 -25.83
CA ALA A 499 -5.64 -21.91 -26.06
C ALA A 499 -5.92 -20.87 -24.95
N SER A 500 -6.99 -21.02 -24.19
CA SER A 500 -7.46 -20.00 -23.23
C SER A 500 -6.43 -19.62 -22.14
N PRO A 501 -5.71 -20.55 -21.48
CA PRO A 501 -4.75 -20.18 -20.44
C PRO A 501 -3.51 -19.49 -21.02
N TRP A 502 -3.11 -19.86 -22.24
CA TRP A 502 -2.02 -19.19 -22.98
C TRP A 502 -2.40 -17.76 -23.38
N LEU A 503 -3.66 -17.55 -23.78
CA LEU A 503 -4.18 -16.21 -24.06
C LEU A 503 -4.19 -15.34 -22.80
N VAL A 504 -4.59 -15.90 -21.64
CA VAL A 504 -4.54 -15.20 -20.34
C VAL A 504 -3.10 -14.87 -19.96
N LEU A 505 -2.15 -15.79 -20.09
CA LEU A 505 -0.72 -15.52 -19.84
C LEU A 505 -0.16 -14.40 -20.74
N THR A 506 -0.58 -14.38 -22.01
CA THR A 506 -0.21 -13.31 -22.95
C THR A 506 -0.80 -11.97 -22.51
N CYS A 507 -2.06 -11.95 -22.07
CA CYS A 507 -2.69 -10.75 -21.50
C CYS A 507 -1.95 -10.27 -20.23
N CYS A 508 -1.61 -11.17 -19.30
CA CYS A 508 -0.83 -10.85 -18.10
C CYS A 508 0.55 -10.28 -18.46
N ARG A 509 1.21 -10.81 -19.49
CA ARG A 509 2.49 -10.27 -19.97
C ARG A 509 2.35 -8.86 -20.54
N LEU A 510 1.29 -8.60 -21.31
CA LEU A 510 0.98 -7.28 -21.83
C LEU A 510 0.67 -6.30 -20.68
N LEU A 511 -0.15 -6.71 -19.72
CA LEU A 511 -0.49 -5.93 -18.53
C LEU A 511 0.74 -5.48 -17.75
N ARG A 512 1.73 -6.36 -17.56
CA ARG A 512 3.01 -6.04 -16.92
C ARG A 512 3.85 -5.00 -17.67
N SER A 513 3.64 -4.86 -18.98
CA SER A 513 4.37 -3.87 -19.79
C SER A 513 3.69 -2.51 -19.83
N LEU A 514 2.38 -2.45 -19.49
CA LEU A 514 1.60 -1.21 -19.52
C LEU A 514 1.99 -0.28 -18.38
N ASN A 515 2.09 -0.80 -17.16
CA ASN A 515 2.52 -0.05 -15.98
C ASN A 515 3.65 -0.79 -15.28
N GLN A 516 4.69 -0.05 -14.91
CA GLN A 516 5.68 -0.51 -13.96
C GLN A 516 5.16 -0.41 -12.53
N THR A 517 5.56 -1.38 -11.73
CA THR A 517 5.25 -1.51 -10.31
C THR A 517 6.54 -1.80 -9.56
N GLY A 518 6.67 -1.32 -8.33
CA GLY A 518 7.89 -1.49 -7.53
C GLY A 518 8.87 -0.34 -7.66
N VAL A 519 9.95 -0.43 -6.90
CA VAL A 519 10.96 0.63 -6.78
C VAL A 519 12.19 0.29 -7.62
N GLN A 520 12.55 -0.99 -7.73
CA GLN A 520 13.83 -1.43 -8.30
C GLN A 520 14.00 -1.08 -9.79
N TRP A 521 12.91 -0.87 -10.53
CA TRP A 521 12.93 -0.63 -11.97
C TRP A 521 12.19 0.64 -12.41
N ALA A 522 11.68 1.45 -11.48
CA ALA A 522 10.85 2.62 -11.75
C ALA A 522 11.50 3.68 -12.66
N HIS A 523 12.83 3.67 -12.79
CA HIS A 523 13.59 4.58 -13.64
C HIS A 523 13.50 4.24 -15.15
N ARG A 524 12.99 3.06 -15.53
CA ARG A 524 12.87 2.68 -16.95
C ARG A 524 11.53 3.17 -17.51
N PRO A 525 11.48 3.70 -18.74
CA PRO A 525 10.19 4.06 -19.34
C PRO A 525 9.35 2.80 -19.58
N ASP A 526 8.11 2.81 -19.12
CA ASP A 526 7.08 1.83 -19.47
C ASP A 526 6.18 2.34 -20.61
N LEU A 527 5.28 1.48 -21.10
CA LEU A 527 4.34 1.88 -22.16
C LEU A 527 3.42 3.02 -21.68
N GLY A 528 3.04 3.06 -20.40
CA GLY A 528 2.23 4.12 -19.83
C GLY A 528 2.90 5.50 -19.87
N HIS A 529 4.18 5.58 -19.47
CA HIS A 529 5.00 6.79 -19.56
C HIS A 529 5.22 7.22 -21.01
N TRP A 530 5.47 6.26 -21.90
CA TRP A 530 5.59 6.56 -23.33
C TRP A 530 4.28 7.11 -23.91
N LEU A 531 3.14 6.49 -23.59
CA LEU A 531 1.81 6.91 -24.04
C LEU A 531 1.36 8.26 -23.48
N THR A 532 1.87 8.66 -22.31
CA THR A 532 1.52 9.94 -21.67
C THR A 532 2.41 11.10 -22.11
N SER A 533 3.46 10.85 -22.90
CA SER A 533 4.26 11.89 -23.54
C SER A 533 3.42 12.74 -24.49
N SER A 534 3.71 14.05 -24.56
CA SER A 534 3.05 14.99 -25.48
C SER A 534 3.14 14.56 -26.95
N ASP A 535 4.22 13.86 -27.30
CA ASP A 535 4.52 13.44 -28.67
C ASP A 535 3.59 12.31 -29.15
N HIS A 536 3.05 11.52 -28.22
CA HIS A 536 2.25 10.32 -28.49
C HIS A 536 0.74 10.52 -28.19
N LYS A 537 0.30 11.77 -28.05
CA LYS A 537 -1.09 12.11 -27.70
C LYS A 537 -2.12 11.56 -28.70
N ALA A 538 -1.79 11.50 -29.99
CA ALA A 538 -2.66 10.92 -31.01
C ALA A 538 -2.85 9.40 -30.82
N GLU A 539 -1.77 8.68 -30.51
CA GLU A 539 -1.79 7.24 -30.25
C GLU A 539 -2.58 6.92 -28.98
N LEU A 540 -2.38 7.71 -27.91
CA LEU A 540 -3.19 7.62 -26.68
C LEU A 540 -4.68 7.84 -26.96
N SER A 541 -5.02 8.78 -27.85
CA SER A 541 -6.41 9.08 -28.21
C SER A 541 -7.09 7.95 -28.96
N VAL A 542 -6.38 7.34 -29.91
CA VAL A 542 -6.85 6.15 -30.66
C VAL A 542 -6.99 4.96 -29.71
N LEU A 543 -5.98 4.71 -28.87
CA LEU A 543 -5.99 3.61 -27.90
C LEU A 543 -7.14 3.76 -26.89
N ALA A 544 -7.39 4.97 -26.38
CA ALA A 544 -8.50 5.25 -25.48
C ALA A 544 -9.86 5.01 -26.16
N ALA A 545 -10.04 5.47 -27.41
CA ALA A 545 -11.27 5.23 -28.17
C ALA A 545 -11.52 3.74 -28.40
N LEU A 546 -10.49 3.00 -28.87
CA LEU A 546 -10.57 1.54 -29.06
C LEU A 546 -10.88 0.82 -27.74
N SER A 547 -10.27 1.25 -26.63
CA SER A 547 -10.50 0.66 -25.31
C SER A 547 -11.95 0.85 -24.86
N LEU A 548 -12.52 2.05 -25.02
CA LEU A 548 -13.92 2.32 -24.67
C LEU A 548 -14.90 1.52 -25.53
N ILE A 549 -14.63 1.36 -26.83
CA ILE A 549 -15.43 0.51 -27.72
C ILE A 549 -15.35 -0.96 -27.28
N MET A 550 -14.17 -1.45 -26.91
CA MET A 550 -13.99 -2.81 -26.41
C MET A 550 -14.68 -3.05 -25.06
N ILE A 551 -14.64 -2.07 -24.13
CA ILE A 551 -15.41 -2.12 -22.88
C ILE A 551 -16.89 -2.28 -23.19
N PHE A 552 -17.44 -1.45 -24.09
CA PHE A 552 -18.83 -1.57 -24.51
C PHE A 552 -19.13 -2.96 -25.08
N ALA A 553 -18.28 -3.46 -25.98
CA ALA A 553 -18.47 -4.76 -26.63
C ALA A 553 -18.51 -5.95 -25.66
N LEU A 554 -17.67 -5.93 -24.63
CA LEU A 554 -17.57 -6.99 -23.62
C LEU A 554 -18.75 -6.93 -22.62
N VAL A 555 -19.15 -5.73 -22.18
CA VAL A 555 -20.15 -5.56 -21.11
C VAL A 555 -21.59 -5.63 -21.63
N GLN A 556 -21.87 -5.09 -22.83
CA GLN A 556 -23.24 -4.91 -23.33
C GLN A 556 -24.06 -6.21 -23.44
N ARG A 557 -23.42 -7.37 -23.60
CA ARG A 557 -24.10 -8.62 -23.99
C ARG A 557 -25.14 -9.09 -22.97
N ARG A 558 -24.97 -8.74 -21.69
CA ARG A 558 -25.88 -9.12 -20.61
C ARG A 558 -26.62 -7.93 -19.97
N CYS A 559 -26.50 -6.73 -20.53
CA CYS A 559 -27.23 -5.55 -20.05
C CYS A 559 -28.66 -5.51 -20.61
N SER A 560 -29.56 -4.88 -19.86
CA SER A 560 -30.88 -4.47 -20.32
C SER A 560 -30.79 -3.45 -21.46
N PRO A 561 -31.81 -3.32 -22.33
CA PRO A 561 -31.79 -2.36 -23.44
C PRO A 561 -31.54 -0.92 -22.99
N ALA A 562 -32.13 -0.50 -21.86
CA ALA A 562 -31.93 0.82 -21.29
C ALA A 562 -30.48 1.02 -20.83
N SER A 563 -29.91 0.04 -20.12
CA SER A 563 -28.52 0.11 -19.66
C SER A 563 -27.50 0.01 -20.79
N LYS A 564 -27.80 -0.67 -21.90
CA LYS A 564 -26.95 -0.63 -23.10
C LYS A 564 -26.83 0.79 -23.65
N VAL A 565 -27.94 1.50 -23.76
CA VAL A 565 -27.97 2.88 -24.23
C VAL A 565 -27.25 3.80 -23.23
N ALA A 566 -27.51 3.64 -21.93
CA ALA A 566 -26.84 4.40 -20.88
C ALA A 566 -25.32 4.16 -20.87
N MET A 567 -24.87 2.91 -21.05
CA MET A 567 -23.46 2.55 -21.13
C MET A 567 -22.79 3.19 -22.35
N ALA A 568 -23.44 3.16 -23.51
CA ALA A 568 -22.90 3.78 -24.73
C ALA A 568 -22.72 5.29 -24.56
N PHE A 569 -23.73 6.00 -24.04
CA PHE A 569 -23.62 7.44 -23.77
C PHE A 569 -22.64 7.76 -22.64
N GLY A 570 -22.58 6.92 -21.60
CA GLY A 570 -21.62 7.04 -20.51
C GLY A 570 -20.18 6.96 -21.00
N LEU A 571 -19.85 5.93 -21.80
CA LEU A 571 -18.50 5.75 -22.36
C LEU A 571 -18.13 6.85 -23.35
N LEU A 572 -19.10 7.32 -24.15
CA LEU A 572 -18.90 8.51 -25.00
C LEU A 572 -18.60 9.74 -24.13
N GLY A 573 -19.32 9.92 -23.02
CA GLY A 573 -19.08 10.97 -22.04
C GLY A 573 -17.69 10.87 -21.41
N VAL A 574 -17.18 9.67 -21.12
CA VAL A 574 -15.80 9.45 -20.64
C VAL A 574 -14.79 9.97 -21.65
N TYR A 575 -14.96 9.66 -22.94
CA TYR A 575 -14.08 10.18 -23.98
C TYR A 575 -14.14 11.71 -24.07
N CYS A 576 -15.34 12.29 -24.05
CA CYS A 576 -15.55 13.74 -24.07
C CYS A 576 -14.91 14.43 -22.86
N TYR A 577 -15.02 13.85 -21.67
CA TYR A 577 -14.37 14.32 -20.45
C TYR A 577 -12.85 14.36 -20.60
N ARG A 578 -12.25 13.28 -21.10
CA ARG A 578 -10.79 13.21 -21.33
C ARG A 578 -10.33 14.20 -22.40
N ALA A 579 -11.17 14.47 -23.39
CA ALA A 579 -10.89 15.46 -24.42
C ALA A 579 -11.01 16.89 -23.87
N ALA A 580 -11.99 17.17 -23.00
CA ALA A 580 -12.22 18.47 -22.39
C ALA A 580 -11.06 18.91 -21.46
N ILE A 581 -10.47 17.97 -20.72
CA ILE A 581 -9.26 18.20 -19.89
C ILE A 581 -7.99 18.32 -20.76
N GLY A 582 -8.05 17.89 -22.02
CA GLY A 582 -6.92 17.94 -22.94
C GLY A 582 -5.97 16.75 -22.85
N ASN A 583 -6.39 15.63 -22.27
CA ASN A 583 -5.59 14.40 -22.24
C ASN A 583 -5.62 13.65 -23.58
N VAL A 584 -6.77 13.67 -24.28
CA VAL A 584 -6.94 13.10 -25.62
C VAL A 584 -7.36 14.18 -26.62
N LEU A 585 -7.16 13.93 -27.91
CA LEU A 585 -7.52 14.83 -28.99
C LEU A 585 -9.00 14.65 -29.37
N PHE A 586 -9.65 15.74 -29.76
CA PHE A 586 -10.98 15.66 -30.37
C PHE A 586 -10.84 15.15 -31.82
N PRO A 587 -11.65 14.18 -32.28
CA PRO A 587 -11.55 13.67 -33.64
C PRO A 587 -11.92 14.70 -34.72
N TRP A 588 -12.61 15.78 -34.34
CA TRP A 588 -13.24 16.73 -35.26
C TRP A 588 -12.76 18.18 -35.10
N GLN A 589 -11.73 18.45 -34.29
CA GLN A 589 -11.27 19.83 -34.08
C GLN A 589 -9.79 19.89 -33.69
N GLN A 590 -8.96 20.39 -34.61
CA GLN A 590 -7.58 20.81 -34.36
C GLN A 590 -7.60 22.30 -34.01
N ASP A 591 -7.12 22.59 -32.81
CA ASP A 591 -6.75 23.91 -32.29
C ASP A 591 -7.89 24.88 -31.88
N ASN A 592 -7.74 25.44 -30.67
CA ASN A 592 -8.50 26.54 -30.05
C ASN A 592 -9.85 26.25 -29.38
N LYS A 593 -9.86 25.42 -28.34
CA LYS A 593 -10.76 25.64 -27.19
C LYS A 593 -9.93 25.74 -25.92
N ASP A 594 -10.26 26.72 -25.06
CA ASP A 594 -9.69 26.83 -23.72
C ASP A 594 -9.89 25.49 -22.97
N ILE A 595 -8.82 24.96 -22.38
CA ILE A 595 -8.86 23.73 -21.59
C ILE A 595 -9.87 23.94 -20.45
N SER A 596 -10.97 23.19 -20.49
CA SER A 596 -11.99 23.21 -19.46
C SER A 596 -11.59 22.28 -18.32
N LYS A 597 -12.09 22.56 -17.11
CA LYS A 597 -11.92 21.64 -15.96
C LYS A 597 -12.67 20.31 -16.13
N GLY A 598 -13.46 20.12 -17.21
CA GLY A 598 -14.15 18.87 -17.52
C GLY A 598 -15.28 18.49 -16.56
N ILE A 599 -15.73 19.43 -15.72
CA ILE A 599 -16.65 19.16 -14.60
C ILE A 599 -18.03 18.73 -15.12
N THR A 600 -18.56 19.41 -16.13
CA THR A 600 -19.89 19.14 -16.70
C THR A 600 -19.92 17.77 -17.39
N GLU A 601 -18.87 17.45 -18.13
CA GLU A 601 -18.70 16.17 -18.83
C GLU A 601 -18.59 15.00 -17.84
N ALA A 602 -17.82 15.15 -16.75
CA ALA A 602 -17.75 14.14 -15.70
C ALA A 602 -19.11 13.95 -14.98
N ARG A 603 -19.80 15.05 -14.65
CA ARG A 603 -21.15 15.00 -14.04
C ARG A 603 -22.17 14.32 -14.96
N PHE A 604 -22.07 14.54 -16.27
CA PHE A 604 -22.89 13.84 -17.26
C PHE A 604 -22.68 12.33 -17.22
N VAL A 605 -21.43 11.85 -17.09
CA VAL A 605 -21.13 10.41 -16.93
C VAL A 605 -21.70 9.86 -15.61
N TYR A 606 -21.60 10.60 -14.50
CA TYR A 606 -22.14 10.16 -13.21
C TYR A 606 -23.65 9.92 -13.24
N VAL A 607 -24.42 10.67 -14.02
CA VAL A 607 -25.86 10.44 -14.20
C VAL A 607 -26.12 9.03 -14.76
N PHE A 608 -25.34 8.58 -15.74
CA PHE A 608 -25.48 7.22 -16.30
C PHE A 608 -24.97 6.15 -15.34
N VAL A 609 -23.87 6.39 -14.62
CA VAL A 609 -23.39 5.48 -13.58
C VAL A 609 -24.49 5.24 -12.54
N LEU A 610 -25.06 6.32 -11.99
CA LEU A 610 -26.14 6.23 -11.01
C LEU A 610 -27.40 5.60 -11.59
N GLY A 611 -27.74 5.89 -12.85
CA GLY A 611 -28.88 5.28 -13.54
C GLY A 611 -28.75 3.76 -13.68
N ILE A 612 -27.58 3.27 -14.11
CA ILE A 612 -27.29 1.84 -14.26
C ILE A 612 -27.30 1.13 -12.89
N LEU A 613 -26.64 1.73 -11.89
CA LEU A 613 -26.65 1.20 -10.51
C LEU A 613 -28.07 1.17 -9.93
N PHE A 614 -28.89 2.19 -10.20
CA PHE A 614 -30.29 2.21 -9.78
C PHE A 614 -31.11 1.11 -10.46
N THR A 615 -30.94 0.88 -11.76
CA THR A 615 -31.62 -0.23 -12.45
C THR A 615 -31.23 -1.59 -11.88
N GLY A 616 -29.93 -1.82 -11.63
CA GLY A 616 -29.44 -3.07 -11.06
C GLY A 616 -29.95 -3.30 -9.64
N THR A 617 -29.84 -2.29 -8.76
CA THR A 617 -30.34 -2.38 -7.38
C THR A 617 -31.86 -2.57 -7.32
N LYS A 618 -32.62 -1.92 -8.21
CA LYS A 618 -34.06 -2.15 -8.35
C LYS A 618 -34.38 -3.60 -8.69
N ASP A 619 -33.67 -4.19 -9.65
CA ASP A 619 -33.91 -5.58 -10.07
C ASP A 619 -33.48 -6.59 -8.99
N LEU A 620 -32.40 -6.29 -8.25
CA LEU A 620 -32.02 -7.03 -7.06
C LEU A 620 -33.11 -6.98 -5.98
N LEU A 621 -33.59 -5.78 -5.62
CA LEU A 621 -34.67 -5.63 -4.64
C LEU A 621 -35.96 -6.33 -5.08
N LYS A 622 -36.29 -6.30 -6.38
CA LYS A 622 -37.44 -7.03 -6.93
C LYS A 622 -37.27 -8.55 -6.76
N SER A 623 -36.07 -9.07 -7.04
CA SER A 623 -35.75 -10.49 -6.84
C SER A 623 -35.81 -10.92 -5.37
N GLN A 624 -35.63 -9.99 -4.42
CA GLN A 624 -35.81 -10.25 -2.99
C GLN A 624 -37.30 -10.38 -2.59
N VAL A 625 -38.20 -9.68 -3.28
CA VAL A 625 -39.64 -9.71 -3.01
C VAL A 625 -40.32 -10.89 -3.72
N ILE A 626 -39.81 -11.29 -4.89
CA ILE A 626 -40.35 -12.38 -5.72
C ILE A 626 -39.25 -13.46 -5.85
N PRO A 627 -39.21 -14.46 -4.95
CA PRO A 627 -38.10 -15.42 -4.83
C PRO A 627 -37.90 -16.33 -6.05
N THR A 628 -38.87 -16.40 -6.96
CA THR A 628 -38.85 -17.28 -8.14
C THR A 628 -38.11 -16.69 -9.35
N ASP A 629 -37.63 -15.45 -9.29
CA ASP A 629 -37.00 -14.74 -10.43
C ASP A 629 -35.46 -14.72 -10.35
N SER A 630 -34.83 -15.90 -10.50
CA SER A 630 -33.36 -16.04 -10.52
C SER A 630 -32.70 -15.31 -11.70
N ALA A 631 -33.45 -15.11 -12.79
CA ALA A 631 -33.02 -14.34 -13.95
C ALA A 631 -32.92 -12.84 -13.63
N ALA A 632 -33.88 -12.26 -12.90
CA ALA A 632 -33.80 -10.86 -12.47
C ALA A 632 -32.64 -10.60 -11.50
N ARG A 633 -32.32 -11.56 -10.62
CA ARG A 633 -31.16 -11.46 -9.70
C ARG A 633 -29.84 -11.38 -10.47
N THR A 634 -29.61 -12.32 -11.39
CA THR A 634 -28.36 -12.36 -12.19
C THR A 634 -28.25 -11.15 -13.12
N LEU A 635 -29.36 -10.71 -13.71
CA LEU A 635 -29.40 -9.46 -14.48
C LEU A 635 -29.06 -8.25 -13.62
N GLY A 636 -29.68 -8.12 -12.43
CA GLY A 636 -29.43 -7.02 -11.51
C GLY A 636 -27.98 -6.95 -11.02
N LEU A 637 -27.35 -8.09 -10.74
CA LEU A 637 -25.93 -8.18 -10.39
C LEU A 637 -25.03 -7.72 -11.54
N TRP A 638 -25.36 -8.12 -12.77
CA TRP A 638 -24.62 -7.68 -13.96
C TRP A 638 -24.76 -6.18 -14.21
N GLU A 639 -25.93 -5.61 -13.97
CA GLU A 639 -26.17 -4.16 -14.07
C GLU A 639 -25.33 -3.39 -13.03
N VAL A 640 -25.29 -3.84 -11.77
CA VAL A 640 -24.41 -3.25 -10.75
C VAL A 640 -22.95 -3.31 -11.18
N TYR A 641 -22.48 -4.49 -11.62
CA TYR A 641 -21.12 -4.67 -12.13
C TYR A 641 -20.83 -3.73 -13.32
N SER A 642 -21.77 -3.59 -14.26
CA SER A 642 -21.66 -2.69 -15.40
C SER A 642 -21.51 -1.22 -14.97
N GLY A 643 -22.30 -0.79 -13.98
CA GLY A 643 -22.17 0.55 -13.39
C GLY A 643 -20.80 0.80 -12.75
N LEU A 644 -20.24 -0.20 -12.05
CA LEU A 644 -18.90 -0.12 -11.48
C LEU A 644 -17.81 -0.07 -12.56
N VAL A 645 -17.95 -0.81 -13.66
CA VAL A 645 -17.03 -0.74 -14.82
C VAL A 645 -17.05 0.64 -15.46
N LEU A 646 -18.24 1.25 -15.63
CA LEU A 646 -18.35 2.61 -16.16
C LEU A 646 -17.70 3.65 -15.22
N LEU A 647 -17.88 3.49 -13.91
CA LEU A 647 -17.22 4.32 -12.91
C LEU A 647 -15.69 4.16 -12.96
N ALA A 648 -15.19 2.93 -13.09
CA ALA A 648 -13.75 2.67 -13.23
C ALA A 648 -13.19 3.31 -14.52
N ALA A 649 -13.91 3.20 -15.64
CA ALA A 649 -13.52 3.83 -16.91
C ALA A 649 -13.45 5.37 -16.81
N LEU A 650 -14.35 6.00 -16.05
CA LEU A 650 -14.31 7.45 -15.80
C LEU A 650 -13.09 7.85 -14.96
N LEU A 651 -12.76 7.07 -13.93
CA LEU A 651 -11.72 7.43 -12.96
C LEU A 651 -10.31 7.09 -13.46
N PHE A 652 -10.13 5.97 -14.16
CA PHE A 652 -8.83 5.53 -14.69
C PHE A 652 -8.27 6.51 -15.70
N ARG A 653 -6.97 6.84 -15.55
CA ARG A 653 -6.24 7.61 -16.55
C ARG A 653 -6.31 6.95 -17.93
N PRO A 654 -6.23 7.72 -19.03
CA PRO A 654 -6.40 7.16 -20.38
C PRO A 654 -5.48 5.98 -20.72
N HIS A 655 -4.23 5.99 -20.23
CA HIS A 655 -3.28 4.87 -20.42
C HIS A 655 -3.66 3.60 -19.66
N ASN A 656 -4.54 3.69 -18.65
CA ASN A 656 -5.05 2.57 -17.86
C ASN A 656 -6.39 2.01 -18.38
N LEU A 657 -7.02 2.63 -19.39
CA LEU A 657 -8.20 2.05 -20.04
C LEU A 657 -7.94 0.66 -20.67
N PRO A 658 -6.79 0.39 -21.32
CA PRO A 658 -6.42 -0.95 -21.77
C PRO A 658 -6.31 -1.97 -20.64
N VAL A 659 -5.85 -1.56 -19.44
CA VAL A 659 -5.78 -2.45 -18.26
C VAL A 659 -7.18 -2.93 -17.89
N LEU A 660 -8.16 -2.02 -17.88
CA LEU A 660 -9.57 -2.37 -17.64
C LEU A 660 -10.08 -3.34 -18.72
N VAL A 661 -9.85 -3.06 -20.01
CA VAL A 661 -10.25 -3.95 -21.13
C VAL A 661 -9.68 -5.36 -20.95
N LEU A 662 -8.38 -5.48 -20.67
CA LEU A 662 -7.71 -6.76 -20.48
C LEU A 662 -8.23 -7.49 -19.24
N SER A 663 -8.61 -6.77 -18.18
CA SER A 663 -9.28 -7.36 -17.01
C SER A 663 -10.61 -8.00 -17.38
N LEU A 664 -11.47 -7.26 -18.09
CA LEU A 664 -12.77 -7.76 -18.55
C LEU A 664 -12.61 -8.95 -19.52
N LEU A 665 -11.62 -8.89 -20.41
CA LEU A 665 -11.30 -9.96 -21.35
C LEU A 665 -10.86 -11.23 -20.63
N VAL A 666 -9.94 -11.12 -19.65
CA VAL A 666 -9.49 -12.27 -18.85
C VAL A 666 -10.66 -12.86 -18.06
N GLN A 667 -11.52 -12.05 -17.45
CA GLN A 667 -12.73 -12.53 -16.76
C GLN A 667 -13.66 -13.30 -17.71
N ALA A 668 -13.89 -12.78 -18.92
CA ALA A 668 -14.73 -13.44 -19.94
C ALA A 668 -14.13 -14.77 -20.43
N ILE A 669 -12.82 -14.82 -20.68
CA ILE A 669 -12.10 -16.02 -21.12
C ILE A 669 -12.15 -17.09 -20.03
N LEU A 670 -11.77 -16.75 -18.79
CA LEU A 670 -11.76 -17.70 -17.67
C LEU A 670 -13.17 -18.24 -17.38
N THR A 671 -14.18 -17.38 -17.39
CA THR A 671 -15.58 -17.80 -17.19
C THR A 671 -16.04 -18.79 -18.24
N THR A 672 -15.78 -18.49 -19.52
CA THR A 672 -16.34 -19.27 -20.64
C THR A 672 -15.59 -20.58 -20.86
N PHE A 673 -14.25 -20.56 -20.76
CA PHE A 673 -13.40 -21.65 -21.21
C PHE A 673 -12.72 -22.43 -20.08
N VAL A 674 -12.71 -21.90 -18.85
CA VAL A 674 -12.03 -22.55 -17.70
C VAL A 674 -13.01 -22.91 -16.59
N TRP A 675 -13.67 -21.94 -15.96
CA TRP A 675 -14.49 -22.20 -14.78
C TRP A 675 -15.77 -22.98 -15.08
N ARG A 676 -16.48 -22.67 -16.18
CA ARG A 676 -17.68 -23.42 -16.59
C ARG A 676 -17.37 -24.87 -17.00
N PRO A 677 -16.36 -25.16 -17.84
CA PRO A 677 -16.07 -26.53 -18.24
C PRO A 677 -15.50 -27.41 -17.13
N LEU A 678 -14.66 -26.85 -16.24
CA LEU A 678 -13.97 -27.63 -15.20
C LEU A 678 -14.80 -27.85 -13.93
N ARG A 679 -15.88 -27.07 -13.71
CA ARG A 679 -16.79 -27.19 -12.56
C ARG A 679 -16.06 -27.26 -11.20
N HIS A 680 -15.13 -26.33 -10.99
CA HIS A 680 -14.41 -26.15 -9.72
C HIS A 680 -15.37 -25.87 -8.55
N ASP A 681 -14.91 -26.18 -7.33
CA ASP A 681 -15.66 -25.87 -6.13
C ASP A 681 -15.73 -24.34 -5.88
N ALA A 682 -16.77 -23.89 -5.19
CA ALA A 682 -16.96 -22.46 -4.90
C ALA A 682 -15.76 -21.86 -4.14
N ALA A 683 -15.11 -22.64 -3.28
CA ALA A 683 -13.90 -22.23 -2.56
C ALA A 683 -12.71 -22.00 -3.52
N GLU A 684 -12.41 -22.94 -4.42
CA GLU A 684 -11.33 -22.81 -5.40
C GLU A 684 -11.54 -21.57 -6.29
N ILE A 685 -12.76 -21.39 -6.80
CA ILE A 685 -13.13 -20.25 -7.65
C ILE A 685 -12.96 -18.93 -6.90
N THR A 686 -13.35 -18.89 -5.62
CA THR A 686 -13.19 -17.70 -4.78
C THR A 686 -11.73 -17.30 -4.62
N VAL A 687 -10.84 -18.26 -4.33
CA VAL A 687 -9.40 -17.95 -4.16
C VAL A 687 -8.77 -17.51 -5.47
N MET A 688 -9.12 -18.15 -6.59
CA MET A 688 -8.66 -17.73 -7.91
C MET A 688 -9.08 -16.28 -8.23
N HIS A 689 -10.35 -15.93 -7.99
CA HIS A 689 -10.82 -14.55 -8.20
C HIS A 689 -10.10 -13.55 -7.30
N TYR A 690 -9.82 -13.92 -6.04
CA TYR A 690 -9.05 -13.07 -5.12
C TYR A 690 -7.62 -12.84 -5.63
N TRP A 691 -6.89 -13.89 -6.05
CA TRP A 691 -5.53 -13.77 -6.57
C TRP A 691 -5.46 -12.89 -7.82
N PHE A 692 -6.39 -13.05 -8.75
CA PHE A 692 -6.48 -12.16 -9.90
C PHE A 692 -6.84 -10.73 -9.49
N GLY A 693 -7.76 -10.54 -8.55
CA GLY A 693 -8.09 -9.22 -7.99
C GLY A 693 -6.86 -8.49 -7.44
N GLN A 694 -6.01 -9.20 -6.68
CA GLN A 694 -4.74 -8.66 -6.18
C GLN A 694 -3.74 -8.38 -7.30
N ALA A 695 -3.59 -9.27 -8.29
CA ALA A 695 -2.72 -9.01 -9.42
C ALA A 695 -3.17 -7.78 -10.23
N PHE A 696 -4.48 -7.58 -10.40
CA PHE A 696 -5.03 -6.41 -11.09
C PHE A 696 -4.90 -5.11 -10.29
N PHE A 697 -4.85 -5.16 -8.96
CA PHE A 697 -4.44 -4.01 -8.16
C PHE A 697 -3.05 -3.51 -8.59
N TYR A 698 -2.09 -4.43 -8.75
CA TYR A 698 -0.74 -4.08 -9.21
C TYR A 698 -0.66 -3.77 -10.71
N PHE A 699 -1.39 -4.48 -11.59
CA PHE A 699 -1.38 -4.17 -13.03
C PHE A 699 -1.87 -2.75 -13.38
N GLN A 700 -2.62 -2.11 -12.48
CA GLN A 700 -3.02 -0.71 -12.60
C GLN A 700 -1.85 0.29 -12.38
N GLY A 701 -0.71 -0.18 -11.87
CA GLY A 701 0.43 0.66 -11.47
C GLY A 701 0.43 1.03 -9.98
N ASN A 702 -0.48 0.46 -9.17
CA ASN A 702 -0.45 0.67 -7.72
C ASN A 702 0.75 -0.05 -7.09
N SER A 703 1.22 0.43 -5.96
CA SER A 703 2.24 -0.22 -5.13
C SER A 703 1.86 -0.15 -3.65
N ASN A 704 2.73 -0.68 -2.79
CA ASN A 704 2.60 -0.53 -1.33
C ASN A 704 3.09 0.84 -0.81
N SER A 705 3.47 1.76 -1.70
CA SER A 705 3.84 3.13 -1.37
C SER A 705 2.67 4.09 -1.57
N ILE A 706 2.40 4.93 -0.55
CA ILE A 706 1.34 5.96 -0.57
C ILE A 706 1.50 6.92 -1.75
N THR A 707 2.72 7.13 -2.24
CA THR A 707 3.01 7.99 -3.40
C THR A 707 2.34 7.53 -4.69
N THR A 708 1.98 6.24 -4.79
CA THR A 708 1.33 5.68 -5.99
C THR A 708 -0.18 5.85 -6.00
N VAL A 709 -0.79 6.35 -4.93
CA VAL A 709 -2.24 6.63 -4.89
C VAL A 709 -2.56 7.83 -5.77
N ASP A 710 -3.43 7.63 -6.79
CA ASP A 710 -3.88 8.71 -7.66
C ASP A 710 -4.97 9.55 -6.99
N ILE A 711 -4.54 10.54 -6.21
CA ILE A 711 -5.44 11.49 -5.52
C ILE A 711 -6.31 12.27 -6.53
N SER A 712 -5.86 12.45 -7.78
CA SER A 712 -6.61 13.20 -8.79
C SER A 712 -7.95 12.53 -9.15
N ALA A 713 -8.05 11.21 -8.99
CA ALA A 713 -9.31 10.48 -9.18
C ALA A 713 -10.41 10.93 -8.21
N GLY A 714 -10.03 11.38 -7.00
CA GLY A 714 -10.95 11.92 -5.99
C GLY A 714 -11.65 13.21 -6.40
N PHE A 715 -11.08 13.96 -7.36
CA PHE A 715 -11.56 15.28 -7.76
C PHE A 715 -12.32 15.30 -9.09
N VAL A 716 -12.52 14.13 -9.71
CA VAL A 716 -13.24 14.02 -10.99
C VAL A 716 -14.67 14.51 -10.84
N GLY A 717 -15.03 15.59 -11.54
CA GLY A 717 -16.38 16.18 -11.51
C GLY A 717 -16.72 17.07 -10.30
N LEU A 718 -15.73 17.37 -9.44
CA LEU A 718 -15.89 18.28 -8.29
C LEU A 718 -15.35 19.68 -8.61
N ASP A 719 -16.06 20.72 -8.18
CA ASP A 719 -15.64 22.13 -8.29
C ASP A 719 -14.89 22.61 -7.04
N THR A 720 -15.23 22.02 -5.90
CA THR A 720 -14.72 22.31 -4.56
C THR A 720 -14.35 21.01 -3.86
N TYR A 721 -13.38 21.07 -2.94
CA TYR A 721 -13.00 19.90 -2.16
C TYR A 721 -14.16 19.50 -1.23
N MET A 722 -14.66 18.28 -1.42
CA MET A 722 -15.58 17.64 -0.49
C MET A 722 -14.97 16.32 -0.02
N GLU A 723 -14.77 16.19 1.28
CA GLU A 723 -14.03 15.09 1.88
C GLU A 723 -14.62 13.71 1.54
N ILE A 724 -15.92 13.50 1.77
CA ILE A 724 -16.55 12.18 1.63
C ILE A 724 -16.47 11.64 0.19
N PRO A 725 -16.89 12.38 -0.86
CA PRO A 725 -16.79 11.87 -2.23
C PRO A 725 -15.35 11.74 -2.71
N ALA A 726 -14.46 12.65 -2.31
CA ALA A 726 -13.06 12.57 -2.70
C ALA A 726 -12.39 11.30 -2.15
N VAL A 727 -12.63 10.98 -0.87
CA VAL A 727 -12.15 9.75 -0.25
C VAL A 727 -12.75 8.52 -0.93
N PHE A 728 -14.07 8.50 -1.16
CA PHE A 728 -14.74 7.38 -1.82
C PHE A 728 -14.22 7.12 -3.23
N LEU A 729 -14.12 8.16 -4.07
CA LEU A 729 -13.67 8.04 -5.45
C LEU A 729 -12.19 7.64 -5.54
N THR A 730 -11.34 8.19 -4.65
CA THR A 730 -9.93 7.78 -4.56
C THR A 730 -9.81 6.33 -4.11
N ALA A 731 -10.54 5.91 -3.08
CA ALA A 731 -10.54 4.53 -2.61
C ALA A 731 -11.04 3.57 -3.69
N PHE A 732 -12.15 3.91 -4.37
CA PHE A 732 -12.68 3.08 -5.45
C PHE A 732 -11.70 3.00 -6.63
N ALA A 733 -11.09 4.10 -7.05
CA ALA A 733 -10.10 4.10 -8.12
C ALA A 733 -8.88 3.23 -7.78
N THR A 734 -8.37 3.33 -6.56
CA THR A 734 -7.21 2.54 -6.09
C THR A 734 -7.54 1.04 -5.99
N TYR A 735 -8.71 0.68 -5.47
CA TYR A 735 -9.14 -0.71 -5.26
C TYR A 735 -10.08 -1.25 -6.35
N ALA A 736 -10.13 -0.61 -7.52
CA ALA A 736 -11.03 -0.98 -8.62
C ALA A 736 -10.81 -2.44 -9.06
N GLY A 737 -9.56 -2.90 -9.16
CA GLY A 737 -9.22 -4.29 -9.48
C GLY A 737 -9.91 -5.29 -8.54
N PRO A 738 -9.58 -5.32 -7.24
CA PRO A 738 -10.22 -6.20 -6.27
C PRO A 738 -11.75 -6.09 -6.25
N VAL A 739 -12.31 -4.88 -6.30
CA VAL A 739 -13.77 -4.65 -6.27
C VAL A 739 -14.47 -5.23 -7.51
N LEU A 740 -13.92 -5.03 -8.70
CA LEU A 740 -14.50 -5.56 -9.94
C LEU A 740 -14.43 -7.09 -9.98
N TRP A 741 -13.32 -7.69 -9.54
CA TRP A 741 -13.17 -9.15 -9.46
C TRP A 741 -14.09 -9.79 -8.42
N ALA A 742 -14.27 -9.15 -7.25
CA ALA A 742 -15.23 -9.61 -6.25
C ALA A 742 -16.68 -9.49 -6.75
N SER A 743 -17.03 -8.39 -7.42
CA SER A 743 -18.36 -8.20 -8.01
C SER A 743 -18.65 -9.23 -9.11
N HIS A 744 -17.64 -9.54 -9.94
CA HIS A 744 -17.70 -10.60 -10.93
C HIS A 744 -17.93 -11.98 -10.29
N LEU A 745 -17.23 -12.29 -9.19
CA LEU A 745 -17.39 -13.55 -8.45
C LEU A 745 -18.82 -13.77 -7.96
N VAL A 746 -19.46 -12.74 -7.37
CA VAL A 746 -20.87 -12.82 -6.92
C VAL A 746 -21.79 -13.14 -8.09
N ASN A 747 -21.61 -12.43 -9.21
CA ASN A 747 -22.41 -12.64 -10.39
C ASN A 747 -22.21 -14.03 -11.01
N PHE A 748 -20.96 -14.51 -11.06
CA PHE A 748 -20.61 -15.83 -11.57
C PHE A 748 -21.25 -16.94 -10.73
N LEU A 749 -21.02 -16.94 -9.41
CA LEU A 749 -21.58 -17.95 -8.50
C LEU A 749 -23.10 -17.93 -8.53
N SER A 750 -23.72 -16.74 -8.49
CA SER A 750 -25.18 -16.62 -8.58
C SER A 750 -25.77 -17.12 -9.91
N SER A 751 -24.97 -17.26 -10.97
CA SER A 751 -25.42 -17.74 -12.27
C SER A 751 -25.25 -19.24 -12.49
N GLU A 752 -24.23 -19.85 -11.87
CA GLU A 752 -23.92 -21.28 -12.05
C GLU A 752 -24.53 -22.16 -10.95
N THR A 753 -24.60 -21.66 -9.72
CA THR A 753 -25.07 -22.44 -8.57
C THR A 753 -26.41 -21.92 -8.07
N ASN A 754 -27.48 -22.68 -8.34
CA ASN A 754 -28.78 -22.46 -7.69
C ASN A 754 -28.76 -22.81 -6.19
N SER A 755 -27.62 -23.27 -5.65
CA SER A 755 -27.47 -23.59 -4.24
C SER A 755 -27.23 -22.32 -3.43
N SER A 756 -28.12 -22.05 -2.47
CA SER A 756 -27.99 -20.97 -1.49
C SER A 756 -26.68 -21.02 -0.73
N SER A 757 -26.06 -22.20 -0.56
CA SER A 757 -24.82 -22.34 0.20
C SER A 757 -23.57 -21.76 -0.49
N ALA A 758 -23.55 -21.64 -1.82
CA ALA A 758 -22.33 -21.33 -2.55
C ALA A 758 -21.82 -19.89 -2.31
N LEU A 759 -22.74 -18.93 -2.15
CA LEU A 759 -22.37 -17.54 -1.89
C LEU A 759 -21.92 -17.32 -0.45
N SER A 760 -22.57 -18.00 0.51
CA SER A 760 -22.12 -18.07 1.90
C SER A 760 -20.71 -18.69 2.02
N HIS A 761 -20.47 -19.82 1.33
CA HIS A 761 -19.16 -20.47 1.27
C HIS A 761 -18.09 -19.52 0.69
N ALA A 762 -18.40 -18.85 -0.41
CA ALA A 762 -17.49 -17.89 -1.04
C ALA A 762 -17.21 -16.68 -0.13
N CYS A 763 -18.23 -16.12 0.54
CA CYS A 763 -18.06 -15.02 1.48
C CYS A 763 -17.11 -15.40 2.63
N PHE A 764 -17.29 -16.60 3.18
CA PHE A 764 -16.45 -17.11 4.26
C PHE A 764 -15.01 -17.37 3.78
N CYS A 765 -14.83 -18.01 2.61
CA CYS A 765 -13.51 -18.22 2.01
C CYS A 765 -12.80 -16.90 1.72
N TYR A 766 -13.49 -15.92 1.15
CA TYR A 766 -12.94 -14.61 0.83
C TYR A 766 -12.46 -13.88 2.10
N ALA A 767 -13.27 -13.90 3.17
CA ALA A 767 -12.88 -13.34 4.47
C ALA A 767 -11.64 -14.06 5.05
N LEU A 768 -11.62 -15.39 5.03
CA LEU A 768 -10.52 -16.18 5.59
C LEU A 768 -9.19 -15.92 4.86
N VAL A 769 -9.21 -15.88 3.53
CA VAL A 769 -8.03 -15.65 2.69
C VAL A 769 -7.44 -14.26 2.91
N CYS A 770 -8.27 -13.25 3.22
CA CYS A 770 -7.80 -11.90 3.59
C CYS A 770 -7.30 -11.84 5.03
N SER A 771 -8.00 -12.46 5.98
CA SER A 771 -7.66 -12.36 7.41
C SER A 771 -6.34 -13.04 7.77
N PHE A 772 -5.95 -14.11 7.07
CA PHE A 772 -4.72 -14.85 7.40
C PHE A 772 -3.44 -14.02 7.15
N PRO A 773 -3.19 -13.44 5.94
CA PRO A 773 -2.04 -12.56 5.71
C PRO A 773 -2.03 -11.33 6.63
N VAL A 774 -3.17 -10.67 6.82
CA VAL A 774 -3.24 -9.46 7.65
C VAL A 774 -2.89 -9.73 9.11
N SER A 775 -3.38 -10.85 9.66
CA SER A 775 -3.05 -11.23 11.04
C SER A 775 -1.57 -11.50 11.22
N ALA A 776 -0.96 -12.25 10.29
CA ALA A 776 0.48 -12.51 10.29
C ALA A 776 1.27 -11.21 10.15
N TYR A 777 0.81 -10.29 9.29
CA TYR A 777 1.46 -9.01 9.06
C TYR A 777 1.42 -8.10 10.30
N ILE A 778 0.28 -8.01 11.00
CA ILE A 778 0.14 -7.22 12.24
C ILE A 778 1.11 -7.73 13.32
N ILE A 779 1.23 -9.05 13.48
CA ILE A 779 2.20 -9.65 14.42
C ILE A 779 3.62 -9.26 14.04
N LEU A 780 3.94 -9.35 12.74
CA LEU A 780 5.27 -9.03 12.23
C LEU A 780 5.62 -7.55 12.43
N VAL A 781 4.74 -6.63 12.05
CA VAL A 781 4.94 -5.17 12.22
C VAL A 781 5.07 -4.80 13.70
N THR A 782 4.27 -5.43 14.58
CA THR A 782 4.36 -5.21 16.03
C THR A 782 5.69 -5.70 16.60
N SER A 783 6.18 -6.85 16.10
CA SER A 783 7.47 -7.43 16.50
C SER A 783 8.64 -6.60 15.98
N LEU A 784 8.54 -6.10 14.75
CA LEU A 784 9.54 -5.30 14.05
C LEU A 784 9.35 -3.79 14.22
N ARG A 785 8.63 -3.33 15.24
CA ARG A 785 8.33 -1.88 15.43
C ARG A 785 9.56 -0.97 15.55
N TYR A 786 10.72 -1.50 15.93
CA TYR A 786 11.98 -0.75 15.98
C TYR A 786 12.87 -0.98 14.75
N HIS A 787 12.36 -1.68 13.74
CA HIS A 787 13.03 -1.88 12.48
C HIS A 787 13.15 -0.55 11.74
N LEU A 788 14.26 -0.34 11.03
CA LEU A 788 14.55 0.91 10.34
C LEU A 788 13.43 1.31 9.37
N PHE A 789 12.98 0.38 8.54
CA PHE A 789 11.92 0.61 7.54
C PHE A 789 10.48 0.62 8.09
N ILE A 790 10.29 0.71 9.41
CA ILE A 790 8.96 0.67 10.01
C ILE A 790 8.02 1.74 9.44
N TRP A 791 8.55 2.95 9.17
CA TRP A 791 7.77 4.08 8.66
C TRP A 791 7.71 4.15 7.13
N SER A 792 8.75 3.71 6.42
CA SER A 792 8.81 3.82 4.95
C SER A 792 8.19 2.63 4.21
N VAL A 793 8.21 1.43 4.81
CA VAL A 793 7.73 0.20 4.15
C VAL A 793 6.57 -0.44 4.93
N PHE A 794 6.79 -0.71 6.22
CA PHE A 794 5.84 -1.52 6.98
C PHE A 794 4.53 -0.79 7.32
N SER A 795 4.62 0.46 7.78
CA SER A 795 3.45 1.26 8.15
C SER A 795 2.57 1.62 6.94
N PRO A 796 3.10 2.05 5.78
CA PRO A 796 2.32 2.25 4.56
C PRO A 796 1.57 0.99 4.15
N LYS A 797 2.26 -0.16 4.09
CA LYS A 797 1.62 -1.45 3.78
C LYS A 797 0.51 -1.80 4.77
N LEU A 798 0.70 -1.56 6.08
CA LEU A 798 -0.33 -1.79 7.08
C LEU A 798 -1.59 -0.95 6.83
N LEU A 799 -1.43 0.30 6.36
CA LEU A 799 -2.56 1.15 5.96
C LEU A 799 -3.28 0.60 4.73
N TYR A 800 -2.53 0.14 3.71
CA TYR A 800 -3.11 -0.53 2.54
C TYR A 800 -3.90 -1.77 2.92
N GLU A 801 -3.38 -2.61 3.82
CA GLU A 801 -4.08 -3.79 4.34
C GLU A 801 -5.33 -3.41 5.15
N GLY A 802 -5.26 -2.36 5.97
CA GLY A 802 -6.42 -1.84 6.70
C GLY A 802 -7.53 -1.38 5.76
N MET A 803 -7.20 -0.63 4.71
CA MET A 803 -8.15 -0.23 3.67
C MET A 803 -8.66 -1.42 2.86
N HIS A 804 -7.80 -2.40 2.57
CA HIS A 804 -8.19 -3.63 1.89
C HIS A 804 -9.20 -4.45 2.72
N LEU A 805 -9.03 -4.51 4.05
CA LEU A 805 -9.99 -5.12 4.96
C LEU A 805 -11.34 -4.38 4.98
N LEU A 806 -11.34 -3.04 4.93
CA LEU A 806 -12.58 -2.26 4.85
C LEU A 806 -13.34 -2.53 3.54
N VAL A 807 -12.63 -2.56 2.41
CA VAL A 807 -13.21 -2.93 1.10
C VAL A 807 -13.74 -4.36 1.15
N THR A 808 -12.96 -5.30 1.68
CA THR A 808 -13.36 -6.70 1.86
C THR A 808 -14.59 -6.83 2.76
N ALA A 809 -14.67 -6.07 3.84
CA ALA A 809 -15.85 -6.07 4.71
C ALA A 809 -17.11 -5.59 3.97
N ALA A 810 -17.00 -4.50 3.18
CA ALA A 810 -18.10 -4.01 2.36
C ALA A 810 -18.55 -5.05 1.31
N VAL A 811 -17.59 -5.74 0.68
CA VAL A 811 -17.84 -6.86 -0.23
C VAL A 811 -18.54 -8.01 0.50
N CYS A 812 -18.06 -8.45 1.67
CA CYS A 812 -18.69 -9.53 2.45
C CYS A 812 -20.12 -9.18 2.91
N VAL A 813 -20.39 -7.91 3.26
CA VAL A 813 -21.74 -7.42 3.55
C VAL A 813 -22.63 -7.53 2.31
N PHE A 814 -22.09 -7.19 1.13
CA PHE A 814 -22.81 -7.38 -0.13
C PHE A 814 -23.10 -8.86 -0.42
N PHE A 815 -22.12 -9.76 -0.23
CA PHE A 815 -22.31 -11.21 -0.39
C PHE A 815 -23.43 -11.73 0.53
N THR A 816 -23.40 -11.37 1.82
CA THR A 816 -24.41 -11.81 2.80
C THR A 816 -25.79 -11.21 2.52
N ALA A 817 -25.88 -9.96 2.07
CA ALA A 817 -27.14 -9.37 1.63
C ALA A 817 -27.76 -10.15 0.46
N MET A 818 -26.93 -10.65 -0.45
CA MET A 818 -27.38 -11.46 -1.59
C MET A 818 -27.72 -12.91 -1.18
N ASP A 819 -27.10 -13.44 -0.13
CA ASP A 819 -27.30 -14.82 0.38
C ASP A 819 -28.65 -15.02 1.11
N ARG A 820 -29.07 -14.05 1.93
CA ARG A 820 -30.32 -14.06 2.75
C ARG A 820 -31.64 -14.22 1.97
N THR A 821 -31.56 -14.35 0.66
CA THR A 821 -32.71 -14.44 -0.26
C THR A 821 -33.26 -15.86 -0.41
N ASN A 822 -32.53 -16.90 0.01
CA ASN A 822 -32.93 -18.30 -0.17
C ASN A 822 -33.21 -19.08 1.13
N THR A 823 -33.02 -18.50 2.32
CA THR A 823 -33.21 -19.21 3.62
C THR A 823 -34.58 -18.99 4.27
N LYS A 824 -35.49 -18.24 3.62
CA LYS A 824 -36.88 -18.02 4.08
C LYS A 824 -37.95 -18.83 3.31
N SER A 825 -37.58 -19.91 2.62
CA SER A 825 -38.54 -20.88 2.04
C SER A 825 -38.68 -22.12 2.89
#